data_AF-A0A5J6YUY8-F1
#
_entry.id   AF-A0A5J6YUY8-F1
#
_cell.length_a   1.000
_cell.length_b   1.000
_cell.length_c   1.000
_cell.angle_alpha   90.00
_cell.angle_beta   90.00
_cell.angle_gamma   90.00
#
_symmetry.space_group_name_H-M   'P 1'
#
loop_
_entity.id
_entity.type
_entity.pdbx_description
1 polymer ?
#
loop_
_entity_poly.entity_id
_entity_poly.type
_entity_poly.pdbx_seq_one_letter_code
_entity_poly.pdbx_strand_id
1 'polypeptide(L)'
;MYRMPFSPLRSLLMLLMFWLAAASAQAQIKLNSTADVLRVVVQVRPTGMPGVSGSGTLISPRGYVLTNWHVLAQDPNKLDSPVSKSALIFLSDTATASPTPRYLARTEIASASLDLALLRIVSDVNGDPVTSATVFPYVAVAKRDTIQLGATVNVWGYPGIAGPTITNTVGVVSGFTGENLQSNGDRWIKTDAKIDPGNSGGAGFIGSVLAYVPTKLTFRQMGEDKTLLSQQNWGRPADLLSELKVSVPGLMMADSRGAAAGSTPTNSPPSGSASASPALPKDGVARNSEQLTALIARGGTVKVARGTYALLDPIIVNRDLVLVGDGSKSTVITSNAADFVMTGEEEINLSLEGVTVRHTETRKAEVLYFKALKSLSLKDVVINGATIEKDIKGGGSGLWVEQVGTAILENVNSSDNAYQGVLIDDARAISVKDSTFARNGTEGINGKASDTFTVQSTTFIKNGGVGLAAFGDGRLTASKLEFDGNGRGVYCEIKICSARDVQVKSNFSSDKLNLFSCRKNANCIFTAVKVRNSDINAVYCGEDSKCELDGFDGIDTASNNSTLTCADDAECNFKNIKNRALNFTLFVTGRAKAKLSEAELDDRGWPNLVKGDAQLTISNSSFRTQGIVADENAQLTLSKVVFDRSANALLAKGRSSVTLSDIDFNEPGLIKDTTCSLLFTDQSTSVLANVKIDRAVERGLCVGGTSILNGAKIIIQNSHGSGMEIYERTRVGINDLKTKSNGGTGISSDSETELNIQKLYAEDNAGSGIYSLGRLILSDSSLINNKKFGVNLETSNASVFNSLVSGNTSGGISIGKFAPSIQGCEIRNNRIGIIHSRQISVIATPAMDGSYTLSDDYLSRIGKENSFRDNQVENIYTGIYGK
;
A
#
# COMPACT_ATOMS: atom_id res chain seq x y z
N MET A 1 10.70 102.37 14.95
CA MET A 1 11.05 101.69 16.21
C MET A 1 10.08 100.54 16.45
N TYR A 2 10.57 99.45 17.05
CA TYR A 2 9.91 98.18 17.39
C TYR A 2 9.73 97.13 16.28
N ARG A 3 10.58 96.08 16.32
CA ARG A 3 10.30 94.74 15.81
C ARG A 3 10.85 93.68 16.78
N MET A 4 9.98 92.72 17.08
CA MET A 4 10.10 91.58 17.99
C MET A 4 10.58 90.30 17.21
N PRO A 5 10.79 89.14 17.86
CA PRO A 5 11.98 88.29 17.68
C PRO A 5 11.73 87.00 16.87
N PHE A 6 12.81 86.35 16.42
CA PHE A 6 12.80 84.99 15.87
C PHE A 6 13.82 84.08 16.57
N SER A 7 13.39 82.84 16.81
CA SER A 7 13.86 81.85 17.78
C SER A 7 15.09 81.01 17.35
N PRO A 8 15.81 80.41 18.32
CA PRO A 8 16.92 79.48 18.08
C PRO A 8 16.38 78.04 17.94
N LEU A 9 15.57 77.76 16.92
CA LEU A 9 14.98 76.42 16.74
C LEU A 9 15.55 75.63 15.55
N ARG A 10 16.35 76.27 14.68
CA ARG A 10 16.88 75.62 13.47
C ARG A 10 18.22 74.91 13.65
N SER A 11 19.06 75.33 14.58
CA SER A 11 20.39 74.72 14.78
C SER A 11 20.37 73.45 15.63
N LEU A 12 19.37 73.26 16.49
CA LEU A 12 19.22 72.04 17.30
C LEU A 12 18.57 70.88 16.51
N LEU A 13 17.73 71.19 15.51
CA LEU A 13 17.07 70.18 14.68
C LEU A 13 18.00 69.56 13.62
N MET A 14 18.99 70.31 13.12
CA MET A 14 19.97 69.78 12.17
C MET A 14 21.04 68.89 12.83
N LEU A 15 21.40 69.13 14.10
CA LEU A 15 22.30 68.23 14.84
C LEU A 15 21.61 66.94 15.30
N LEU A 16 20.30 66.97 15.63
CA LEU A 16 19.55 65.74 15.93
C LEU A 16 19.30 64.87 14.68
N MET A 17 19.12 65.46 13.50
CA MET A 17 18.96 64.70 12.25
C MET A 17 20.27 64.05 11.77
N PHE A 18 21.44 64.60 12.10
CA PHE A 18 22.72 63.94 11.82
C PHE A 18 23.05 62.78 12.77
N TRP A 19 22.48 62.77 13.99
CA TRP A 19 22.63 61.63 14.91
C TRP A 19 21.61 60.51 14.68
N LEU A 20 20.40 60.80 14.18
CA LEU A 20 19.42 59.76 13.80
C LEU A 20 19.71 59.08 12.45
N ALA A 21 20.42 59.75 11.53
CA ALA A 21 20.85 59.14 10.27
C ALA A 21 22.14 58.29 10.41
N ALA A 22 22.95 58.51 11.45
CA ALA A 22 24.17 57.73 11.68
C ALA A 22 23.89 56.35 12.31
N ALA A 23 22.83 56.19 13.10
CA ALA A 23 22.53 54.94 13.80
C ALA A 23 22.01 53.80 12.89
N SER A 24 21.52 54.11 11.67
CA SER A 24 21.00 53.12 10.73
C SER A 24 22.03 52.64 9.70
N ALA A 25 23.16 53.34 9.55
CA ALA A 25 24.26 52.94 8.68
C ALA A 25 25.20 51.89 9.31
N GLN A 26 25.13 51.67 10.62
CA GLN A 26 26.05 50.79 11.36
C GLN A 26 25.67 49.29 11.35
N ALA A 27 24.51 48.92 10.80
CA ALA A 27 23.92 47.59 11.03
C ALA A 27 24.22 46.53 9.96
N GLN A 28 24.41 46.96 8.70
CA GLN A 28 24.81 46.05 7.63
C GLN A 28 26.33 45.87 7.69
N ILE A 29 26.80 44.66 8.00
CA ILE A 29 28.22 44.41 8.05
C ILE A 29 28.74 44.13 6.64
N LYS A 30 29.75 44.91 6.20
CA LYS A 30 30.63 44.49 5.10
C LYS A 30 31.61 43.47 5.67
N LEU A 31 31.53 42.22 5.22
CA LEU A 31 32.36 41.11 5.69
C LEU A 31 33.83 41.31 5.27
N ASN A 32 34.57 42.11 6.03
CA ASN A 32 35.97 42.45 5.75
C ASN A 32 36.95 41.71 6.68
N SER A 33 36.44 41.02 7.71
CA SER A 33 37.25 40.31 8.70
C SER A 33 36.53 39.08 9.25
N THR A 34 37.28 38.13 9.85
CA THR A 34 36.69 37.00 10.56
C THR A 34 35.78 37.44 11.71
N ALA A 35 36.13 38.53 12.41
CA ALA A 35 35.33 39.07 13.52
C ALA A 35 33.93 39.52 13.06
N ASP A 36 33.80 39.98 11.81
CA ASP A 36 32.53 40.34 11.21
C ASP A 36 31.65 39.13 10.93
N VAL A 37 32.26 38.02 10.46
CA VAL A 37 31.57 36.75 10.24
C VAL A 37 31.05 36.16 11.55
N LEU A 38 31.85 36.20 12.62
CA LEU A 38 31.46 35.70 13.95
C LEU A 38 30.21 36.37 14.53
N ARG A 39 29.91 37.61 14.10
CA ARG A 39 28.73 38.36 14.56
C ARG A 39 27.44 37.95 13.84
N VAL A 40 27.53 37.35 12.66
CA VAL A 40 26.37 37.05 11.79
C VAL A 40 26.13 35.57 11.57
N VAL A 41 27.15 34.72 11.72
CA VAL A 41 27.02 33.26 11.63
C VAL A 41 26.85 32.68 13.04
N VAL A 42 25.69 32.08 13.27
CA VAL A 42 25.26 31.58 14.59
C VAL A 42 25.18 30.06 14.60
N GLN A 43 25.34 29.46 15.78
CA GLN A 43 24.93 28.07 16.00
C GLN A 43 23.48 28.05 16.49
N VAL A 44 22.66 27.20 15.89
CA VAL A 44 21.23 27.02 16.18
C VAL A 44 21.06 25.70 16.92
N ARG A 45 20.45 25.75 18.11
CA ARG A 45 20.07 24.54 18.87
C ARG A 45 18.57 24.56 19.16
N PRO A 46 17.75 23.74 18.48
CA PRO A 46 16.31 23.70 18.69
C PRO A 46 15.97 23.34 20.14
N THR A 47 14.97 23.98 20.72
CA THR A 47 14.50 23.62 22.06
C THR A 47 13.74 22.30 22.01
N GLY A 48 13.82 21.52 23.09
CA GLY A 48 13.19 20.20 23.17
C GLY A 48 13.89 19.10 22.38
N MET A 49 15.08 19.36 21.82
CA MET A 49 15.82 18.41 20.99
C MET A 49 17.29 18.29 21.44
N PRO A 50 17.57 17.60 22.57
CA PRO A 50 18.92 17.48 23.12
C PRO A 50 19.88 16.83 22.12
N GLY A 51 21.08 17.40 21.97
CA GLY A 51 22.11 16.88 21.06
C GLY A 51 21.95 17.26 19.60
N VAL A 52 20.85 17.93 19.22
CA VAL A 52 20.64 18.44 17.85
C VAL A 52 21.19 19.86 17.76
N SER A 53 22.03 20.12 16.76
CA SER A 53 22.53 21.46 16.45
C SER A 53 22.78 21.63 14.95
N GLY A 54 22.66 22.86 14.48
CA GLY A 54 23.02 23.30 13.14
C GLY A 54 23.55 24.73 13.17
N SER A 55 23.64 25.35 12.01
CA SER A 55 24.11 26.73 11.84
C SER A 55 23.00 27.64 11.32
N GLY A 56 23.20 28.95 11.40
CA GLY A 56 22.26 29.97 10.93
C GLY A 56 23.00 31.24 10.52
N THR A 57 22.34 32.10 9.73
CA THR A 57 22.88 33.41 9.33
C THR A 57 21.89 34.53 9.61
N LEU A 58 22.35 35.61 10.27
CA LEU A 58 21.56 36.83 10.48
C LEU A 58 21.41 37.64 9.19
N ILE A 59 20.18 37.76 8.69
CA ILE A 59 19.86 38.38 7.38
C ILE A 59 19.07 39.69 7.49
N SER A 60 18.77 40.14 8.71
CA SER A 60 18.02 41.38 8.95
C SER A 60 18.44 42.06 10.25
N PRO A 61 18.41 43.41 10.30
CA PRO A 61 18.67 44.18 11.52
C PRO A 61 17.66 43.91 12.63
N ARG A 62 16.53 43.25 12.32
CA ARG A 62 15.49 42.88 13.27
C ARG A 62 15.70 41.50 13.91
N GLY A 63 16.87 40.88 13.70
CA GLY A 63 17.23 39.61 14.33
C GLY A 63 16.61 38.39 13.66
N TYR A 64 16.41 38.42 12.33
CA TYR A 64 15.98 37.22 11.60
C TYR A 64 17.19 36.37 11.22
N VAL A 65 17.10 35.07 11.51
CA VAL A 65 18.11 34.06 11.22
C VAL A 65 17.56 33.09 10.18
N LEU A 66 18.25 32.96 9.05
CA LEU A 66 17.97 31.94 8.03
C LEU A 66 18.77 30.67 8.37
N THR A 67 18.11 29.50 8.34
CA THR A 67 18.71 28.18 8.58
C THR A 67 18.00 27.11 7.73
N ASN A 68 18.35 25.84 7.88
CA ASN A 68 17.62 24.75 7.21
C ASN A 68 16.39 24.29 7.99
N TRP A 69 15.40 23.74 7.28
CA TRP A 69 14.23 23.12 7.92
C TRP A 69 14.62 21.89 8.74
N HIS A 70 15.50 21.03 8.20
CA HIS A 70 15.89 19.80 8.88
C HIS A 70 16.65 20.03 10.19
N VAL A 71 17.19 21.23 10.41
CA VAL A 71 17.81 21.62 11.68
C VAL A 71 16.75 21.74 12.78
N LEU A 72 15.51 22.09 12.44
CA LEU A 72 14.40 22.27 13.38
C LEU A 72 13.45 21.06 13.42
N ALA A 73 13.48 20.16 12.45
CA ALA A 73 12.55 19.04 12.32
C ALA A 73 12.84 17.92 13.33
N GLN A 74 11.81 17.44 14.03
CA GLN A 74 11.93 16.33 15.00
C GLN A 74 12.48 15.05 14.37
N ASP A 75 12.01 14.70 13.18
CA ASP A 75 12.52 13.62 12.34
C ASP A 75 12.74 14.15 10.92
N PRO A 76 13.98 14.49 10.54
CA PRO A 76 14.28 15.06 9.23
C PRO A 76 14.07 14.08 8.06
N ASN A 77 13.72 12.81 8.32
CA ASN A 77 13.38 11.83 7.29
C ASN A 77 11.89 11.80 6.91
N LYS A 78 11.05 12.59 7.59
CA LYS A 78 9.61 12.71 7.36
C LYS A 78 9.29 14.16 6.98
N LEU A 79 8.89 14.41 5.73
CA LEU A 79 8.65 15.78 5.23
C LEU A 79 7.51 16.52 5.96
N ASP A 80 6.62 15.77 6.60
CA ASP A 80 5.53 16.26 7.47
C ASP A 80 5.93 16.33 8.95
N SER A 81 7.21 16.08 9.29
CA SER A 81 7.68 16.13 10.68
C SER A 81 7.43 17.50 11.29
N PRO A 82 6.87 17.57 12.52
CA PRO A 82 6.79 18.82 13.26
C PRO A 82 8.19 19.41 13.47
N VAL A 83 8.26 20.74 13.44
CA VAL A 83 9.50 21.50 13.75
C VAL A 83 9.44 22.08 15.15
N SER A 84 10.60 22.27 15.78
CA SER A 84 10.67 22.98 17.06
C SER A 84 10.17 24.41 16.91
N LYS A 85 9.38 24.87 17.89
CA LYS A 85 8.78 26.20 17.91
C LYS A 85 9.77 27.30 18.29
N SER A 86 10.90 26.94 18.90
CA SER A 86 11.95 27.88 19.30
C SER A 86 13.34 27.23 19.28
N ALA A 87 14.38 28.06 19.26
CA ALA A 87 15.77 27.62 19.28
C ALA A 87 16.63 28.58 20.11
N LEU A 88 17.65 28.05 20.77
CA LEU A 88 18.73 28.84 21.35
C LEU A 88 19.75 29.20 20.28
N ILE A 89 20.15 30.47 20.26
CA ILE A 89 21.12 31.05 19.34
C ILE A 89 22.42 31.29 20.09
N PHE A 90 23.49 30.66 19.61
CA PHE A 90 24.82 30.76 20.19
C PHE A 90 25.77 31.53 19.25
N LEU A 91 26.65 32.33 19.82
CA LEU A 91 27.66 33.12 19.11
C LEU A 91 29.04 32.85 19.72
N SER A 92 30.07 32.92 18.88
CA SER A 92 31.47 32.83 19.30
C SER A 92 32.09 34.22 19.43
N ASP A 93 32.76 34.48 20.55
CA ASP A 93 33.48 35.76 20.75
C ASP A 93 34.80 35.81 19.96
N THR A 94 35.41 34.64 19.71
CA THR A 94 36.61 34.47 18.86
C THR A 94 36.49 33.19 18.03
N ALA A 95 37.24 33.07 16.93
CA ALA A 95 37.18 31.90 16.06
C ALA A 95 37.64 30.60 16.75
N THR A 96 38.41 30.70 17.82
CA THR A 96 38.92 29.56 18.61
C THR A 96 38.07 29.26 19.85
N ALA A 97 37.08 30.09 20.17
CA ALA A 97 36.21 29.90 21.32
C ALA A 97 34.93 29.12 20.94
N SER A 98 34.53 28.19 21.80
CA SER A 98 33.23 27.55 21.71
C SER A 98 32.10 28.59 21.76
N PRO A 99 31.04 28.44 20.96
CA PRO A 99 29.94 29.38 20.94
C PRO A 99 29.16 29.28 22.25
N THR A 100 28.76 30.43 22.77
CA THR A 100 28.01 30.54 24.03
C THR A 100 26.61 31.08 23.75
N PRO A 101 25.59 30.66 24.53
CA PRO A 101 24.22 31.06 24.25
C PRO A 101 24.08 32.57 24.48
N ARG A 102 23.38 33.23 23.56
CA ARG A 102 23.15 34.68 23.62
C ARG A 102 21.67 35.03 23.55
N TYR A 103 20.90 34.27 22.76
CA TYR A 103 19.50 34.63 22.51
C TYR A 103 18.58 33.42 22.42
N LEU A 104 17.29 33.67 22.62
CA LEU A 104 16.20 32.77 22.27
C LEU A 104 15.50 33.28 21.02
N ALA A 105 15.29 32.40 20.04
CA ALA A 105 14.57 32.70 18.81
C ALA A 105 13.33 31.82 18.67
N ARG A 106 12.30 32.36 18.02
CA ARG A 106 11.05 31.66 17.66
C ARG A 106 11.06 31.32 16.18
N THR A 107 10.51 30.17 15.83
CA THR A 107 10.30 29.76 14.43
C THR A 107 9.12 30.54 13.84
N GLU A 108 9.37 31.34 12.79
CA GLU A 108 8.35 32.13 12.11
C GLU A 108 7.72 31.33 10.95
N ILE A 109 8.56 30.64 10.18
CA ILE A 109 8.11 29.72 9.13
C ILE A 109 9.21 28.71 8.81
N ALA A 110 8.83 27.51 8.39
CA ALA A 110 9.74 26.47 7.95
C ALA A 110 9.12 25.72 6.76
N SER A 111 9.93 25.43 5.74
CA SER A 111 9.53 24.73 4.53
C SER A 111 10.37 23.48 4.32
N ALA A 112 9.73 22.33 4.46
CA ALA A 112 10.37 21.04 4.20
C ALA A 112 10.77 20.89 2.72
N SER A 113 9.99 21.44 1.78
CA SER A 113 10.29 21.36 0.35
C SER A 113 11.53 22.17 -0.03
N LEU A 114 11.72 23.35 0.56
CA LEU A 114 12.90 24.20 0.32
C LEU A 114 14.09 23.82 1.21
N ASP A 115 13.89 22.97 2.22
CA ASP A 115 14.83 22.76 3.31
C ASP A 115 15.31 24.09 3.94
N LEU A 116 14.42 25.08 4.08
CA LEU A 116 14.72 26.39 4.66
C LEU A 116 13.77 26.69 5.82
N ALA A 117 14.29 27.36 6.84
CA ALA A 117 13.52 27.88 7.96
C ALA A 117 13.99 29.27 8.37
N LEU A 118 13.03 30.09 8.79
CA LEU A 118 13.27 31.44 9.27
C LEU A 118 12.94 31.53 10.76
N LEU A 119 13.94 31.91 11.55
CA LEU A 119 13.80 32.18 12.97
C LEU A 119 13.85 33.68 13.23
N ARG A 120 13.20 34.14 14.30
CA ARG A 120 13.30 35.52 14.80
C ARG A 120 13.73 35.53 16.24
N ILE A 121 14.79 36.28 16.55
CA ILE A 121 15.23 36.50 17.93
C ILE A 121 14.16 37.30 18.69
N VAL A 122 13.74 36.78 19.85
CA VAL A 122 12.67 37.37 20.67
C VAL A 122 13.13 37.84 22.04
N SER A 123 14.17 37.23 22.61
CA SER A 123 14.78 37.64 23.87
C SER A 123 16.27 37.30 23.90
N ASP A 124 17.01 37.89 24.85
CA ASP A 124 18.31 37.35 25.23
C ASP A 124 18.17 36.02 26.01
N VAL A 125 19.30 35.39 26.34
CA VAL A 125 19.34 34.13 27.08
C VAL A 125 18.86 34.23 28.53
N ASN A 126 18.85 35.44 29.10
CA ASN A 126 18.37 35.70 30.47
C ASN A 126 16.86 35.97 30.50
N GLY A 127 16.23 36.13 29.34
CA GLY A 127 14.79 36.34 29.18
C GLY A 127 14.41 37.81 28.93
N ASP A 128 15.38 38.71 28.79
CA ASP A 128 15.10 40.12 28.49
C ASP A 128 14.61 40.25 27.04
N PRO A 129 13.42 40.82 26.79
CA PRO A 129 12.83 40.85 25.45
C PRO A 129 13.59 41.79 24.51
N VAL A 130 13.73 41.37 23.25
CA VAL A 130 14.27 42.22 22.19
C VAL A 130 13.27 43.32 21.86
N THR A 131 13.70 44.58 22.03
CA THR A 131 12.84 45.75 21.78
C THR A 131 12.95 46.21 20.33
N SER A 132 12.06 47.12 19.93
CA SER A 132 12.11 47.73 18.60
C SER A 132 13.36 48.58 18.34
N ALA A 133 14.08 48.98 19.40
CA ALA A 133 15.33 49.73 19.36
C ALA A 133 16.58 48.84 19.21
N THR A 134 16.47 47.53 19.46
CA THR A 134 17.58 46.59 19.29
C THR A 134 17.85 46.37 17.80
N VAL A 135 19.10 46.59 17.40
CA VAL A 135 19.58 46.41 16.01
C VAL A 135 20.64 45.32 15.99
N PHE A 136 20.39 44.28 15.20
CA PHE A 136 21.30 43.16 15.04
C PHE A 136 22.27 43.37 13.87
N PRO A 137 23.51 42.88 13.97
CA PRO A 137 24.38 42.74 12.82
C PRO A 137 23.77 41.78 11.81
N TYR A 138 23.83 42.12 10.52
CA TYR A 138 23.28 41.28 9.46
C TYR A 138 24.04 41.42 8.14
N VAL A 139 23.79 40.47 7.23
CA VAL A 139 24.33 40.43 5.87
C VAL A 139 23.22 40.55 4.83
N ALA A 140 23.56 41.10 3.66
CA ALA A 140 22.65 41.12 2.51
C ALA A 140 22.64 39.76 1.80
N VAL A 141 21.51 39.44 1.16
CA VAL A 141 21.29 38.20 0.42
C VAL A 141 21.53 38.45 -1.06
N ALA A 142 22.32 37.58 -1.69
CA ALA A 142 22.59 37.67 -3.12
C ALA A 142 21.35 37.22 -3.91
N LYS A 143 21.02 37.94 -4.99
CA LYS A 143 20.05 37.43 -5.97
C LYS A 143 20.67 36.27 -6.76
N ARG A 144 19.96 35.16 -6.89
CA ARG A 144 20.50 33.92 -7.53
C ARG A 144 20.92 34.10 -8.97
N ASP A 145 20.21 34.94 -9.74
CA ASP A 145 20.49 35.27 -11.13
C ASP A 145 21.80 36.06 -11.33
N THR A 146 22.40 36.53 -10.22
CA THR A 146 23.68 37.23 -10.23
C THR A 146 24.86 36.31 -9.94
N ILE A 147 24.62 35.11 -9.40
CA ILE A 147 25.67 34.19 -8.98
C ILE A 147 26.30 33.54 -10.22
N GLN A 148 27.61 33.68 -10.36
CA GLN A 148 28.34 33.17 -11.52
C GLN A 148 29.00 31.82 -11.24
N LEU A 149 29.04 30.97 -12.28
CA LEU A 149 29.85 29.75 -12.27
C LEU A 149 31.32 30.12 -12.05
N GLY A 150 32.02 29.36 -11.20
CA GLY A 150 33.42 29.60 -10.85
C GLY A 150 33.65 30.70 -9.80
N ALA A 151 32.60 31.36 -9.31
CA ALA A 151 32.74 32.34 -8.22
C ALA A 151 33.25 31.66 -6.94
N THR A 152 34.25 32.26 -6.28
CA THR A 152 34.77 31.77 -5.00
C THR A 152 33.69 31.86 -3.94
N VAL A 153 33.48 30.76 -3.21
CA VAL A 153 32.57 30.69 -2.07
C VAL A 153 33.30 30.33 -0.79
N ASN A 154 33.02 31.09 0.27
CA ASN A 154 33.46 30.81 1.63
C ASN A 154 32.29 30.29 2.46
N VAL A 155 32.36 29.03 2.89
CA VAL A 155 31.36 28.39 3.73
C VAL A 155 31.76 28.46 5.19
N TRP A 156 30.91 29.08 6.00
CA TRP A 156 31.06 29.23 7.44
C TRP A 156 29.93 28.54 8.21
N GLY A 157 30.29 27.79 9.25
CA GLY A 157 29.34 27.08 10.10
C GLY A 157 29.99 26.43 11.31
N TYR A 158 29.18 25.73 12.10
CA TYR A 158 29.59 25.02 13.32
C TYR A 158 29.43 23.51 13.13
N PRO A 159 30.40 22.82 12.52
CA PRO A 159 30.29 21.39 12.25
C PRO A 159 30.37 20.59 13.55
N GLY A 160 29.41 19.69 13.79
CA GLY A 160 29.40 18.83 15.00
C GLY A 160 30.54 17.82 15.05
N ILE A 161 31.22 17.56 13.93
CA ILE A 161 32.26 16.52 13.78
C ILE A 161 33.69 17.09 13.89
N ALA A 162 33.93 18.37 13.57
CA ALA A 162 35.28 18.96 13.53
C ALA A 162 35.66 19.75 14.80
N GLY A 163 34.79 19.78 15.81
CA GLY A 163 34.97 20.51 17.08
C GLY A 163 33.87 21.54 17.32
N PRO A 164 33.77 22.13 18.53
CA PRO A 164 32.69 23.05 18.86
C PRO A 164 32.84 24.45 18.23
N THR A 165 33.98 24.75 17.60
CA THR A 165 34.31 26.09 17.08
C THR A 165 33.79 26.29 15.66
N ILE A 166 33.61 27.56 15.27
CA ILE A 166 33.26 27.90 13.89
C ILE A 166 34.36 27.41 12.93
N THR A 167 33.96 26.94 11.74
CA THR A 167 34.86 26.46 10.69
C THR A 167 34.62 27.27 9.42
N ASN A 168 35.71 27.57 8.70
CA ASN A 168 35.69 28.18 7.38
C ASN A 168 36.23 27.19 6.35
N THR A 169 35.52 26.98 5.25
CA THR A 169 35.99 26.20 4.12
C THR A 169 35.79 27.01 2.83
N VAL A 170 36.76 26.94 1.92
CA VAL A 170 36.73 27.72 0.68
C VAL A 170 36.59 26.76 -0.49
N GLY A 171 35.79 27.15 -1.48
CA GLY A 171 35.63 26.46 -2.75
C GLY A 171 35.14 27.41 -3.83
N VAL A 172 34.55 26.87 -4.88
CA VAL A 172 33.94 27.62 -5.98
C VAL A 172 32.54 27.12 -6.28
N VAL A 173 31.72 27.96 -6.91
CA VAL A 173 30.47 27.52 -7.52
C VAL A 173 30.79 26.60 -8.70
N SER A 174 30.62 25.30 -8.51
CA SER A 174 30.94 24.25 -9.48
C SER A 174 29.81 24.01 -10.49
N GLY A 175 28.64 24.59 -10.27
CA GLY A 175 27.47 24.41 -11.13
C GLY A 175 26.17 24.79 -10.45
N PHE A 176 25.09 24.71 -11.21
CA PHE A 176 23.74 24.88 -10.71
C PHE A 176 22.90 23.68 -11.12
N THR A 177 21.81 23.44 -10.41
CA THR A 177 20.81 22.46 -10.82
C THR A 177 19.43 22.87 -10.32
N GLY A 178 18.41 22.41 -11.03
CA GLY A 178 17.03 22.56 -10.62
C GLY A 178 16.66 21.63 -9.47
N GLU A 179 15.41 21.70 -9.03
CA GLU A 179 14.95 21.18 -7.73
C GLU A 179 15.25 19.69 -7.47
N ASN A 180 15.36 18.86 -8.51
CA ASN A 180 15.60 17.41 -8.43
C ASN A 180 17.09 17.01 -8.50
N LEU A 181 18.02 17.97 -8.47
CA LEU A 181 19.48 17.77 -8.54
C LEU A 181 20.02 17.19 -9.87
N GLN A 182 19.14 16.92 -10.84
CA GLN A 182 19.46 16.36 -12.15
C GLN A 182 19.15 17.35 -13.28
N SER A 183 18.19 18.25 -13.07
CA SER A 183 17.76 19.21 -14.07
C SER A 183 18.63 20.46 -14.11
N ASN A 184 18.59 21.18 -15.23
CA ASN A 184 19.15 22.52 -15.30
C ASN A 184 18.27 23.48 -14.52
N GLY A 185 18.88 24.45 -13.85
CA GLY A 185 18.17 25.43 -13.04
C GLY A 185 19.06 26.01 -11.96
N ASP A 186 18.51 26.90 -11.16
CA ASP A 186 19.20 27.69 -10.13
C ASP A 186 18.66 27.39 -8.73
N ARG A 187 18.07 26.21 -8.52
CA ARG A 187 17.42 25.80 -7.25
C ARG A 187 18.40 25.25 -6.23
N TRP A 188 19.58 24.84 -6.70
CA TRP A 188 20.69 24.34 -5.90
C TRP A 188 22.00 24.85 -6.52
N ILE A 189 22.93 25.23 -5.65
CA ILE A 189 24.29 25.61 -6.00
C ILE A 189 25.21 24.42 -5.69
N LYS A 190 25.89 23.91 -6.71
CA LYS A 190 26.97 22.92 -6.58
C LYS A 190 28.23 23.65 -6.13
N THR A 191 28.91 23.12 -5.13
CA THR A 191 30.18 23.64 -4.64
C THR A 191 31.14 22.50 -4.35
N ASP A 192 32.44 22.74 -4.52
CA ASP A 192 33.51 21.87 -4.06
C ASP A 192 34.00 22.25 -2.64
N ALA A 193 33.48 23.34 -2.06
CA ALA A 193 33.71 23.68 -0.66
C ALA A 193 33.23 22.53 0.25
N LYS A 194 34.01 22.20 1.28
CA LYS A 194 33.72 21.09 2.19
C LYS A 194 32.54 21.43 3.12
N ILE A 195 31.46 20.65 3.06
CA ILE A 195 30.29 20.80 3.96
C ILE A 195 30.21 19.57 4.88
N ASP A 196 30.51 19.76 6.17
CA ASP A 196 30.41 18.71 7.20
C ASP A 196 29.09 18.83 7.99
N PRO A 197 28.56 17.73 8.58
CA PRO A 197 27.41 17.78 9.50
C PRO A 197 27.57 18.85 10.57
N GLY A 198 26.57 19.74 10.70
CA GLY A 198 26.58 20.92 11.58
C GLY A 198 26.81 22.25 10.83
N ASN A 199 27.40 22.23 9.63
CA ASN A 199 27.42 23.39 8.73
C ASN A 199 26.04 23.69 8.11
N SER A 200 25.14 22.71 8.11
CA SER A 200 23.76 22.87 7.64
C SER A 200 23.10 24.10 8.24
N GLY A 201 22.62 25.00 7.40
CA GLY A 201 21.94 26.23 7.78
C GLY A 201 22.87 27.43 7.91
N GLY A 202 24.20 27.24 7.83
CA GLY A 202 25.21 28.28 7.94
C GLY A 202 25.28 29.22 6.73
N ALA A 203 26.44 29.83 6.49
CA ALA A 203 26.61 30.84 5.46
C ALA A 203 27.52 30.37 4.33
N GLY A 204 27.03 30.36 3.09
CA GLY A 204 27.85 30.32 1.87
C GLY A 204 27.98 31.73 1.29
N PHE A 205 29.12 32.39 1.53
CA PHE A 205 29.37 33.77 1.08
C PHE A 205 30.09 33.83 -0.27
N ILE A 206 29.59 34.66 -1.18
CA ILE A 206 30.33 35.10 -2.38
C ILE A 206 30.60 36.59 -2.23
N GLY A 207 31.87 36.98 -2.13
CA GLY A 207 32.23 38.32 -1.67
C GLY A 207 31.68 38.58 -0.26
N SER A 208 30.89 39.65 -0.10
CA SER A 208 30.31 40.05 1.19
C SER A 208 28.81 39.75 1.32
N VAL A 209 28.24 38.94 0.42
CA VAL A 209 26.80 38.64 0.38
C VAL A 209 26.52 37.16 0.59
N LEU A 210 25.43 36.85 1.29
CA LEU A 210 24.98 35.47 1.51
C LEU A 210 24.40 34.93 0.20
N ALA A 211 25.11 34.00 -0.42
CA ALA A 211 24.74 33.43 -1.71
C ALA A 211 23.90 32.16 -1.56
N TYR A 212 24.29 31.27 -0.64
CA TYR A 212 23.52 30.06 -0.35
C TYR A 212 23.60 29.62 1.11
N VAL A 213 22.64 28.78 1.50
CA VAL A 213 22.54 28.08 2.77
C VAL A 213 23.07 26.66 2.56
N PRO A 214 24.23 26.29 3.13
CA PRO A 214 24.80 24.94 3.03
C PRO A 214 23.80 23.91 3.54
N THR A 215 23.66 22.76 2.85
CA THR A 215 22.84 21.65 3.34
C THR A 215 23.50 20.30 3.05
N LYS A 216 23.30 19.35 3.96
CA LYS A 216 23.61 17.94 3.75
C LYS A 216 22.28 17.22 3.50
N LEU A 217 21.94 16.99 2.25
CA LEU A 217 20.72 16.29 1.83
C LEU A 217 20.55 14.99 2.64
N THR A 218 19.54 14.90 3.49
CA THR A 218 19.10 13.63 4.09
C THR A 218 18.14 12.94 3.12
N PHE A 219 18.56 11.75 2.69
CA PHE A 219 18.10 11.02 1.51
C PHE A 219 16.64 10.55 1.58
N ARG A 220 15.73 11.20 0.83
CA ARG A 220 14.47 10.58 0.35
C ARG A 220 13.84 11.20 -0.91
N GLN A 221 14.42 12.27 -1.49
CA GLN A 221 13.95 12.85 -2.76
C GLN A 221 14.57 12.18 -4.01
N MET A 222 15.36 11.10 -3.85
CA MET A 222 16.00 10.41 -4.96
C MET A 222 15.65 8.92 -4.89
N GLY A 223 15.17 8.38 -6.01
CA GLY A 223 14.97 6.95 -6.23
C GLY A 223 16.27 6.14 -6.04
N GLU A 224 16.15 4.82 -6.18
CA GLU A 224 17.00 3.79 -5.57
C GLU A 224 18.52 3.74 -5.89
N ASP A 225 19.12 4.72 -6.58
CA ASP A 225 20.55 4.62 -6.97
C ASP A 225 21.48 5.49 -6.09
N LYS A 226 21.92 4.91 -4.97
CA LYS A 226 22.65 5.61 -3.88
C LYS A 226 24.17 5.76 -4.07
N THR A 227 24.75 5.35 -5.20
CA THR A 227 26.21 5.16 -5.30
C THR A 227 27.00 6.24 -6.05
N LEU A 228 26.35 7.12 -6.84
CA LEU A 228 27.04 8.11 -7.70
C LEU A 228 27.02 9.57 -7.22
N LEU A 229 26.31 9.89 -6.13
CA LEU A 229 26.09 11.27 -5.67
C LEU A 229 26.86 11.66 -4.40
N SER A 230 27.69 10.76 -3.85
CA SER A 230 28.37 10.94 -2.57
C SER A 230 29.59 11.87 -2.59
N GLN A 231 29.88 12.54 -3.71
CA GLN A 231 31.08 13.39 -3.88
C GLN A 231 30.77 14.89 -4.10
N GLN A 232 29.50 15.29 -4.28
CA GLN A 232 29.14 16.69 -4.55
C GLN A 232 28.49 17.34 -3.33
N ASN A 233 28.97 18.52 -2.94
CA ASN A 233 28.37 19.35 -1.89
C ASN A 233 27.41 20.39 -2.49
N TRP A 234 26.36 20.71 -1.73
CA TRP A 234 25.22 21.50 -2.21
C TRP A 234 24.85 22.61 -1.23
N GLY A 235 24.34 23.70 -1.78
CA GLY A 235 23.74 24.80 -1.03
C GLY A 235 22.44 25.25 -1.65
N ARG A 236 21.45 25.59 -0.82
CA ARG A 236 20.20 26.19 -1.28
C ARG A 236 20.42 27.69 -1.50
N PRO A 237 20.18 28.27 -2.69
CA PRO A 237 20.28 29.72 -2.90
C PRO A 237 19.51 30.48 -1.83
N ALA A 238 20.15 31.48 -1.22
CA ALA A 238 19.59 32.14 -0.05
C ALA A 238 18.34 32.96 -0.41
N ASP A 239 18.26 33.52 -1.61
CA ASP A 239 17.11 34.31 -2.06
C ASP A 239 15.80 33.53 -2.20
N LEU A 240 15.85 32.19 -2.26
CA LEU A 240 14.67 31.33 -2.17
C LEU A 240 13.89 31.50 -0.85
N LEU A 241 14.48 32.20 0.14
CA LEU A 241 13.74 32.65 1.32
C LEU A 241 12.51 33.50 0.93
N SER A 242 12.50 34.17 -0.24
CA SER A 242 11.32 34.91 -0.72
C SER A 242 10.11 34.02 -1.00
N GLU A 243 10.32 32.73 -1.25
CA GLU A 243 9.25 31.74 -1.48
C GLU A 243 8.60 31.24 -0.18
N LEU A 244 9.18 31.58 0.98
CA LEU A 244 8.58 31.27 2.29
C LEU A 244 7.33 32.12 2.58
N LYS A 245 6.96 33.08 1.72
CA LYS A 245 5.76 33.93 1.87
C LYS A 245 5.64 34.63 3.24
N VAL A 246 6.78 34.97 3.85
CA VAL A 246 6.86 35.70 5.12
C VAL A 246 7.53 37.05 4.90
N SER A 247 7.03 38.09 5.56
CA SER A 247 7.66 39.42 5.52
C SER A 247 8.90 39.43 6.42
N VAL A 248 10.05 39.82 5.86
CA VAL A 248 11.32 39.97 6.60
C VAL A 248 11.72 41.44 6.63
N PRO A 249 11.27 42.22 7.63
CA PRO A 249 11.60 43.63 7.72
C PRO A 249 13.10 43.89 7.70
N GLY A 250 13.56 44.81 6.85
CA GLY A 250 14.96 45.18 6.73
C GLY A 250 15.85 44.15 6.03
N LEU A 251 15.27 43.14 5.36
CA LEU A 251 16.02 42.28 4.45
C LEU A 251 16.58 43.11 3.29
N MET A 252 17.86 42.93 2.98
CA MET A 252 18.52 43.57 1.85
C MET A 252 18.93 42.55 0.80
N MET A 253 18.54 42.81 -0.45
CA MET A 253 18.98 42.05 -1.62
C MET A 253 20.13 42.79 -2.32
N ALA A 254 21.18 42.08 -2.70
CA ALA A 254 22.35 42.64 -3.37
C ALA A 254 22.76 41.82 -4.60
N ASP A 255 23.46 42.46 -5.54
CA ASP A 255 24.05 41.80 -6.71
C ASP A 255 25.44 41.24 -6.33
N SER A 256 25.70 39.97 -6.64
CA SER A 256 27.01 39.35 -6.37
C SER A 256 28.09 39.75 -7.40
N ARG A 257 27.72 40.39 -8.52
CA ARG A 257 28.63 40.86 -9.59
C ARG A 257 29.44 42.10 -9.23
N GLY A 258 29.20 42.71 -8.06
CA GLY A 258 29.91 43.91 -7.59
C GLY A 258 31.37 43.68 -7.15
N ALA A 259 31.96 42.50 -7.38
CA ALA A 259 33.28 42.12 -6.87
C ALA A 259 34.29 41.67 -7.96
N ALA A 260 34.18 42.19 -9.19
CA ALA A 260 35.28 42.12 -10.16
C ALA A 260 35.26 43.34 -11.10
N ALA A 261 36.26 44.21 -10.96
CA ALA A 261 36.46 45.38 -11.81
C ALA A 261 37.13 44.98 -13.14
N GLY A 262 36.63 45.52 -14.26
CA GLY A 262 37.26 45.40 -15.60
C GLY A 262 36.37 46.03 -16.68
N SER A 263 36.93 46.94 -17.49
CA SER A 263 36.28 48.01 -18.26
C SER A 263 35.81 47.70 -19.71
N THR A 264 34.72 48.40 -20.12
CA THR A 264 34.38 49.01 -21.45
C THR A 264 34.04 48.14 -22.70
N PRO A 265 33.34 48.67 -23.75
CA PRO A 265 32.12 49.50 -23.76
C PRO A 265 31.04 49.09 -24.84
N THR A 266 29.80 49.54 -24.62
CA THR A 266 28.72 49.93 -25.57
C THR A 266 28.41 49.11 -26.84
N ASN A 267 27.15 48.65 -26.95
CA ASN A 267 26.28 48.89 -28.11
C ASN A 267 24.80 48.61 -27.75
N SER A 268 23.93 49.60 -27.95
CA SER A 268 22.47 49.48 -27.83
C SER A 268 21.87 49.00 -29.16
N PRO A 269 20.83 48.13 -29.17
CA PRO A 269 19.94 47.95 -30.32
C PRO A 269 18.66 48.79 -30.20
N PRO A 270 17.99 49.08 -31.33
CA PRO A 270 17.01 50.15 -31.45
C PRO A 270 15.60 49.75 -30.98
N SER A 271 14.86 50.78 -30.56
CA SER A 271 13.41 50.74 -30.38
C SER A 271 12.70 50.55 -31.72
N GLY A 272 11.78 49.57 -31.78
CA GLY A 272 10.97 49.26 -32.96
C GLY A 272 9.54 48.87 -32.59
N SER A 273 8.61 49.75 -32.96
CA SER A 273 7.17 49.58 -33.25
C SER A 273 6.22 48.94 -32.22
N ALA A 274 5.31 49.78 -31.71
CA ALA A 274 4.01 49.36 -31.22
C ALA A 274 3.12 48.91 -32.40
N SER A 275 2.65 47.65 -32.40
CA SER A 275 1.61 47.17 -33.31
C SER A 275 0.21 47.47 -32.76
N ALA A 276 -0.67 47.98 -33.60
CA ALA A 276 -2.07 48.26 -33.29
C ALA A 276 -2.84 47.01 -32.83
N SER A 277 -3.71 47.16 -31.82
CA SER A 277 -4.63 46.09 -31.40
C SER A 277 -5.55 45.65 -32.55
N PRO A 278 -5.73 44.35 -32.79
CA PRO A 278 -6.64 43.83 -33.82
C PRO A 278 -8.09 44.33 -33.62
N ALA A 279 -8.78 44.63 -34.72
CA ALA A 279 -10.20 44.99 -34.66
C ALA A 279 -11.03 43.77 -34.25
N LEU A 280 -11.77 43.89 -33.15
CA LEU A 280 -12.67 42.84 -32.68
C LEU A 280 -13.85 42.65 -33.65
N PRO A 281 -14.27 41.40 -33.92
CA PRO A 281 -15.37 41.12 -34.82
C PRO A 281 -16.69 41.62 -34.22
N LYS A 282 -17.50 42.29 -35.05
CA LYS A 282 -18.77 42.92 -34.62
C LYS A 282 -19.83 41.93 -34.14
N ASP A 283 -19.77 40.69 -34.61
CA ASP A 283 -20.69 39.61 -34.25
C ASP A 283 -20.21 38.75 -33.07
N GLY A 284 -19.03 39.06 -32.51
CA GLY A 284 -18.45 38.33 -31.39
C GLY A 284 -17.97 36.91 -31.73
N VAL A 285 -17.81 36.58 -33.01
CA VAL A 285 -17.35 35.25 -33.46
C VAL A 285 -15.88 35.30 -33.87
N ALA A 286 -15.04 34.52 -33.18
CA ALA A 286 -13.63 34.36 -33.51
C ALA A 286 -13.45 33.53 -34.79
N ARG A 287 -12.75 34.07 -35.78
CA ARG A 287 -12.42 33.40 -37.06
C ARG A 287 -10.92 33.21 -37.30
N ASN A 288 -10.09 33.77 -36.42
CA ASN A 288 -8.64 33.58 -36.40
C ASN A 288 -8.11 33.66 -34.95
N SER A 289 -6.83 33.32 -34.74
CA SER A 289 -6.20 33.26 -33.42
C SER A 289 -6.18 34.60 -32.68
N GLU A 290 -5.91 35.71 -33.38
CA GLU A 290 -5.89 37.05 -32.78
C GLU A 290 -7.26 37.44 -32.22
N GLN A 291 -8.33 37.19 -32.98
CA GLN A 291 -9.70 37.43 -32.55
C GLN A 291 -10.09 36.52 -31.38
N LEU A 292 -9.68 35.25 -31.40
CA LEU A 292 -9.93 34.31 -30.31
C LEU A 292 -9.33 34.82 -28.99
N THR A 293 -8.04 35.15 -28.99
CA THR A 293 -7.34 35.65 -27.80
C THR A 293 -7.95 36.96 -27.30
N ALA A 294 -8.28 37.89 -28.20
CA ALA A 294 -8.89 39.17 -27.84
C ALA A 294 -10.30 39.03 -27.25
N LEU A 295 -11.10 38.08 -27.75
CA LEU A 295 -12.45 37.80 -27.24
C LEU A 295 -12.39 37.07 -25.90
N ILE A 296 -11.51 36.08 -25.73
CA ILE A 296 -11.33 35.39 -24.45
C ILE A 296 -10.89 36.37 -23.36
N ALA A 297 -9.97 37.29 -23.65
CA ALA A 297 -9.54 38.32 -22.71
C ALA A 297 -10.67 39.26 -22.26
N ARG A 298 -11.76 39.38 -23.05
CA ARG A 298 -12.96 40.14 -22.65
C ARG A 298 -13.86 39.37 -21.68
N GLY A 299 -13.83 38.04 -21.71
CA GLY A 299 -14.76 37.17 -20.98
C GLY A 299 -16.15 37.11 -21.63
N GLY A 300 -17.09 36.49 -20.94
CA GLY A 300 -18.45 36.24 -21.43
C GLY A 300 -18.52 35.06 -22.40
N THR A 301 -19.55 35.06 -23.26
CA THR A 301 -19.71 34.00 -24.27
C THR A 301 -18.90 34.33 -25.53
N VAL A 302 -17.96 33.47 -25.86
CA VAL A 302 -17.11 33.56 -27.05
C VAL A 302 -17.46 32.42 -27.98
N LYS A 303 -17.98 32.75 -29.17
CA LYS A 303 -18.23 31.77 -30.23
C LYS A 303 -17.01 31.66 -31.11
N VAL A 304 -16.64 30.43 -31.46
CA VAL A 304 -15.48 30.12 -32.30
C VAL A 304 -15.97 29.39 -33.53
N ALA A 305 -15.71 29.95 -34.71
CA ALA A 305 -16.07 29.28 -35.95
C ALA A 305 -15.29 27.97 -36.11
N ARG A 306 -15.71 27.12 -37.05
CA ARG A 306 -14.87 25.99 -37.47
C ARG A 306 -13.52 26.49 -37.99
N GLY A 307 -12.46 25.78 -37.65
CA GLY A 307 -11.10 26.13 -38.04
C GLY A 307 -10.06 25.64 -37.04
N THR A 308 -8.80 25.84 -37.41
CA THR A 308 -7.64 25.61 -36.53
C THR A 308 -7.05 26.94 -36.12
N TYR A 309 -6.90 27.13 -34.82
CA TYR A 309 -6.46 28.37 -34.18
C TYR A 309 -5.11 28.08 -33.52
N ALA A 310 -4.03 28.43 -34.22
CA ALA A 310 -2.67 28.25 -33.72
C ALA A 310 -2.26 29.42 -32.82
N LEU A 311 -1.80 29.10 -31.62
CA LEU A 311 -1.39 30.05 -30.58
C LEU A 311 0.10 29.87 -30.31
N LEU A 312 0.81 30.99 -30.20
CA LEU A 312 2.23 31.03 -29.86
C LEU A 312 2.43 31.29 -28.36
N ASP A 313 1.48 31.98 -27.74
CA ASP A 313 1.48 32.33 -26.32
C ASP A 313 0.33 31.61 -25.59
N PRO A 314 0.47 31.37 -24.27
CA PRO A 314 -0.63 30.87 -23.45
C PRO A 314 -1.84 31.81 -23.47
N ILE A 315 -3.04 31.23 -23.43
CA ILE A 315 -4.27 31.99 -23.15
C ILE A 315 -4.44 32.16 -21.65
N ILE A 316 -4.49 33.41 -21.20
CA ILE A 316 -4.82 33.75 -19.81
C ILE A 316 -6.31 34.09 -19.69
N VAL A 317 -7.06 33.33 -18.89
CA VAL A 317 -8.49 33.51 -18.63
C VAL A 317 -8.67 34.10 -17.23
N ASN A 318 -8.94 35.40 -17.17
CA ASN A 318 -9.12 36.14 -15.90
C ASN A 318 -10.57 36.64 -15.70
N ARG A 319 -11.52 36.14 -16.49
CA ARG A 319 -12.95 36.46 -16.38
C ARG A 319 -13.77 35.24 -16.71
N ASP A 320 -15.00 35.20 -16.20
CA ASP A 320 -15.97 34.16 -16.56
C ASP A 320 -16.03 33.98 -18.08
N LEU A 321 -15.92 32.73 -18.54
CA LEU A 321 -15.77 32.39 -19.95
C LEU A 321 -16.69 31.23 -20.32
N VAL A 322 -17.46 31.41 -21.39
CA VAL A 322 -18.19 30.34 -22.09
C VAL A 322 -17.67 30.28 -23.52
N LEU A 323 -16.82 29.32 -23.84
CA LEU A 323 -16.24 29.14 -25.17
C LEU A 323 -17.02 28.07 -25.93
N VAL A 324 -17.63 28.44 -27.05
CA VAL A 324 -18.49 27.55 -27.85
C VAL A 324 -17.93 27.40 -29.27
N GLY A 325 -17.47 26.20 -29.61
CA GLY A 325 -17.04 25.83 -30.96
C GLY A 325 -18.15 25.22 -31.81
N ASP A 326 -17.84 24.90 -33.07
CA ASP A 326 -18.73 24.25 -34.04
C ASP A 326 -18.67 22.69 -33.92
N GLY A 327 -18.19 22.19 -32.78
CA GLY A 327 -17.93 20.78 -32.49
C GLY A 327 -16.43 20.46 -32.40
N SER A 328 -16.03 19.55 -31.52
CA SER A 328 -14.61 19.29 -31.21
C SER A 328 -13.78 18.81 -32.39
N LYS A 329 -14.40 18.19 -33.39
CA LYS A 329 -13.72 17.80 -34.64
C LYS A 329 -13.52 18.98 -35.61
N SER A 330 -14.30 20.04 -35.46
CA SER A 330 -14.38 21.18 -36.39
C SER A 330 -13.68 22.43 -35.87
N THR A 331 -13.62 22.62 -34.54
CA THR A 331 -12.97 23.76 -33.90
C THR A 331 -11.79 23.26 -33.06
N VAL A 332 -10.57 23.55 -33.51
CA VAL A 332 -9.33 23.06 -32.92
C VAL A 332 -8.44 24.23 -32.51
N ILE A 333 -8.14 24.32 -31.22
CA ILE A 333 -7.19 25.27 -30.66
C ILE A 333 -5.88 24.51 -30.44
N THR A 334 -4.84 24.91 -31.16
CA THR A 334 -3.50 24.33 -31.02
C THR A 334 -2.57 25.36 -30.43
N SER A 335 -1.72 24.97 -29.51
CA SER A 335 -0.65 25.81 -29.00
C SER A 335 0.66 25.05 -28.98
N ASN A 336 1.75 25.79 -29.12
CA ASN A 336 3.08 25.31 -28.81
C ASN A 336 3.69 26.00 -27.58
N ALA A 337 2.91 26.83 -26.88
CA ALA A 337 3.39 27.54 -25.71
C ALA A 337 3.92 26.57 -24.64
N ALA A 338 5.00 26.98 -23.98
CA ALA A 338 5.51 26.26 -22.82
C ALA A 338 4.57 26.43 -21.63
N ASP A 339 4.67 25.50 -20.68
CA ASP A 339 3.92 25.41 -19.41
C ASP A 339 2.43 25.12 -19.55
N PHE A 340 1.67 25.86 -20.36
CA PHE A 340 0.23 25.63 -20.53
C PHE A 340 -0.34 26.24 -21.82
N VAL A 341 -1.37 25.60 -22.40
CA VAL A 341 -2.14 26.19 -23.52
C VAL A 341 -3.12 27.23 -23.02
N MET A 342 -3.83 26.93 -21.93
CA MET A 342 -4.77 27.84 -21.28
C MET A 342 -4.59 27.78 -19.77
N THR A 343 -4.62 28.95 -19.13
CA THR A 343 -4.51 29.08 -17.68
C THR A 343 -5.37 30.19 -17.09
N GLY A 344 -5.56 30.16 -15.77
CA GLY A 344 -6.19 31.22 -14.99
C GLY A 344 -5.84 31.12 -13.50
N GLU A 345 -5.73 32.28 -12.84
CA GLU A 345 -5.43 32.38 -11.40
C GLU A 345 -6.62 32.81 -10.54
N GLU A 346 -7.68 33.35 -11.16
CA GLU A 346 -8.85 33.86 -10.45
C GLU A 346 -9.97 32.82 -10.33
N GLU A 347 -10.79 32.90 -9.28
CA GLU A 347 -12.00 32.10 -9.11
C GLU A 347 -13.10 32.49 -10.13
N ILE A 348 -13.00 31.96 -11.35
CA ILE A 348 -13.94 32.22 -12.45
C ILE A 348 -14.84 31.02 -12.74
N ASN A 349 -15.92 31.26 -13.48
CA ASN A 349 -16.69 30.20 -14.14
C ASN A 349 -16.10 29.92 -15.53
N LEU A 350 -15.72 28.67 -15.78
CA LEU A 350 -15.18 28.24 -17.07
C LEU A 350 -16.08 27.18 -17.71
N SER A 351 -16.55 27.45 -18.93
CA SER A 351 -17.28 26.50 -19.76
C SER A 351 -16.65 26.39 -21.15
N LEU A 352 -16.33 25.17 -21.57
CA LEU A 352 -15.87 24.86 -22.93
C LEU A 352 -16.85 23.85 -23.56
N GLU A 353 -17.39 24.18 -24.73
CA GLU A 353 -18.32 23.33 -25.48
C GLU A 353 -17.87 23.14 -26.93
N GLY A 354 -17.76 21.88 -27.37
CA GLY A 354 -17.54 21.56 -28.78
C GLY A 354 -16.19 22.06 -29.32
N VAL A 355 -15.11 21.90 -28.56
CA VAL A 355 -13.75 22.34 -28.95
C VAL A 355 -12.71 21.26 -28.69
N THR A 356 -11.66 21.23 -29.51
CA THR A 356 -10.40 20.54 -29.17
C THR A 356 -9.39 21.57 -28.67
N VAL A 357 -8.72 21.29 -27.54
CA VAL A 357 -7.54 22.04 -27.10
C VAL A 357 -6.35 21.08 -27.11
N ARG A 358 -5.28 21.47 -27.80
CA ARG A 358 -4.13 20.60 -28.05
C ARG A 358 -2.81 21.35 -27.88
N HIS A 359 -1.88 20.73 -27.16
CA HIS A 359 -0.47 21.12 -27.23
C HIS A 359 0.24 20.31 -28.34
N THR A 360 1.13 20.96 -29.10
CA THR A 360 1.65 20.42 -30.39
C THR A 360 3.17 20.25 -30.45
N GLU A 361 3.90 20.69 -29.44
CA GLU A 361 5.36 20.58 -29.38
C GLU A 361 5.83 19.64 -28.27
N THR A 362 7.15 19.41 -28.18
CA THR A 362 7.78 18.56 -27.16
C THR A 362 8.13 19.30 -25.88
N ARG A 363 8.00 20.63 -25.84
CA ARG A 363 8.23 21.45 -24.65
C ARG A 363 7.28 21.03 -23.55
N LYS A 364 7.71 21.10 -22.28
CA LYS A 364 6.82 20.83 -21.16
C LYS A 364 5.56 21.71 -21.23
N ALA A 365 4.38 21.09 -21.16
CA ALA A 365 3.11 21.81 -21.06
C ALA A 365 2.00 20.95 -20.44
N GLU A 366 1.17 21.56 -19.60
CA GLU A 366 -0.23 21.15 -19.38
C GLU A 366 -1.07 21.61 -20.58
N VAL A 367 -2.18 20.95 -20.93
CA VAL A 367 -3.11 21.59 -21.89
C VAL A 367 -3.90 22.68 -21.18
N LEU A 368 -4.64 22.31 -20.14
CA LEU A 368 -5.45 23.23 -19.33
C LEU A 368 -4.94 23.19 -17.88
N TYR A 369 -4.54 24.35 -17.34
CA TYR A 369 -4.11 24.45 -15.94
C TYR A 369 -4.83 25.59 -15.23
N PHE A 370 -5.53 25.32 -14.14
CA PHE A 370 -6.23 26.35 -13.38
C PHE A 370 -5.95 26.22 -11.89
N LYS A 371 -5.51 27.32 -11.28
CA LYS A 371 -5.25 27.33 -9.85
C LYS A 371 -6.54 27.30 -9.03
N ALA A 372 -7.56 28.04 -9.45
CA ALA A 372 -8.85 28.07 -8.78
C ALA A 372 -9.98 28.32 -9.79
N LEU A 373 -11.12 27.66 -9.61
CA LEU A 373 -12.34 27.88 -10.39
C LEU A 373 -13.58 27.86 -9.49
N LYS A 374 -14.56 28.73 -9.76
CA LYS A 374 -15.91 28.61 -9.13
C LYS A 374 -16.63 27.39 -9.67
N SER A 375 -16.63 27.25 -10.99
CA SER A 375 -17.20 26.09 -11.68
C SER A 375 -16.43 25.80 -12.97
N LEU A 376 -16.38 24.53 -13.32
CA LEU A 376 -15.84 24.00 -14.56
C LEU A 376 -16.91 23.18 -15.26
N SER A 377 -17.18 23.48 -16.54
CA SER A 377 -18.05 22.68 -17.40
C SER A 377 -17.35 22.39 -18.73
N LEU A 378 -17.11 21.12 -19.01
CA LEU A 378 -16.56 20.64 -20.27
C LEU A 378 -17.59 19.74 -20.95
N LYS A 379 -17.99 20.09 -22.17
CA LYS A 379 -18.97 19.33 -22.94
C LYS A 379 -18.51 19.12 -24.37
N ASP A 380 -18.45 17.87 -24.82
CA ASP A 380 -17.98 17.52 -26.17
C ASP A 380 -16.56 18.05 -26.45
N VAL A 381 -15.65 17.96 -25.46
CA VAL A 381 -14.30 18.53 -25.49
C VAL A 381 -13.23 17.45 -25.68
N VAL A 382 -12.22 17.74 -26.50
CA VAL A 382 -11.00 16.92 -26.60
C VAL A 382 -9.81 17.69 -26.01
N ILE A 383 -9.04 17.04 -25.14
CA ILE A 383 -7.86 17.60 -24.49
C ILE A 383 -6.70 16.64 -24.70
N ASN A 384 -5.66 17.06 -25.44
CA ASN A 384 -4.55 16.16 -25.74
C ASN A 384 -3.20 16.83 -26.02
N GLY A 385 -2.15 16.02 -25.99
CA GLY A 385 -0.80 16.44 -26.38
C GLY A 385 -0.03 17.15 -25.28
N ALA A 386 -0.49 17.10 -24.03
CA ALA A 386 0.33 17.56 -22.91
C ALA A 386 1.62 16.75 -22.84
N THR A 387 2.71 17.45 -22.57
CA THR A 387 4.07 16.91 -22.69
C THR A 387 4.82 17.16 -21.40
N ILE A 388 5.60 16.16 -20.99
CA ILE A 388 6.65 16.30 -19.99
C ILE A 388 7.97 16.50 -20.71
N GLU A 389 8.83 17.31 -20.12
CA GLU A 389 10.23 17.39 -20.55
C GLU A 389 11.08 16.63 -19.54
N LYS A 390 12.01 15.82 -20.04
CA LYS A 390 12.87 15.00 -19.21
C LYS A 390 13.59 15.91 -18.20
N ASP A 391 13.54 15.54 -16.93
CA ASP A 391 14.14 16.27 -15.80
C ASP A 391 13.37 17.53 -15.32
N ILE A 392 12.25 17.93 -15.94
CA ILE A 392 11.43 19.06 -15.46
C ILE A 392 10.21 18.54 -14.65
N LYS A 393 10.03 19.02 -13.41
CA LYS A 393 8.86 18.67 -12.58
C LYS A 393 7.59 19.39 -13.07
N GLY A 394 6.45 18.70 -13.06
CA GLY A 394 5.13 19.19 -13.51
C GLY A 394 4.99 19.21 -15.04
N GLY A 395 3.80 19.51 -15.55
CA GLY A 395 3.48 19.36 -16.98
C GLY A 395 2.94 17.98 -17.31
N GLY A 396 2.41 17.83 -18.52
CA GLY A 396 2.04 16.53 -19.07
C GLY A 396 0.61 16.08 -18.80
N SER A 397 -0.19 16.84 -18.04
CA SER A 397 -1.61 16.55 -17.85
C SER A 397 -2.49 17.25 -18.87
N GLY A 398 -3.57 16.57 -19.29
CA GLY A 398 -4.58 17.19 -20.14
C GLY A 398 -5.25 18.36 -19.42
N LEU A 399 -5.82 18.10 -18.24
CA LEU A 399 -6.41 19.12 -17.38
C LEU A 399 -5.84 18.97 -15.97
N TRP A 400 -5.43 20.08 -15.37
CA TRP A 400 -5.11 20.16 -13.95
C TRP A 400 -5.83 21.34 -13.31
N VAL A 401 -6.62 21.06 -12.27
CA VAL A 401 -7.27 22.08 -11.44
C VAL A 401 -6.90 21.87 -9.98
N GLU A 402 -6.25 22.85 -9.35
CA GLU A 402 -5.90 22.73 -7.93
C GLU A 402 -7.15 22.87 -7.03
N GLN A 403 -8.02 23.83 -7.32
CA GLN A 403 -9.25 24.05 -6.54
C GLN A 403 -10.45 24.36 -7.44
N VAL A 404 -11.59 23.69 -7.22
CA VAL A 404 -12.84 23.97 -7.94
C VAL A 404 -14.08 23.79 -7.08
N GLY A 405 -15.08 24.67 -7.22
CA GLY A 405 -16.39 24.42 -6.62
C GLY A 405 -17.04 23.16 -7.20
N THR A 406 -17.42 23.18 -8.47
CA THR A 406 -18.01 22.01 -9.15
C THR A 406 -17.40 21.81 -10.52
N ALA A 407 -17.01 20.58 -10.83
CA ALA A 407 -16.52 20.17 -12.15
C ALA A 407 -17.49 19.20 -12.83
N ILE A 408 -17.97 19.54 -14.02
CA ILE A 408 -18.86 18.72 -14.85
C ILE A 408 -18.15 18.42 -16.17
N LEU A 409 -17.88 17.14 -16.44
CA LEU A 409 -17.22 16.65 -17.64
C LEU A 409 -18.16 15.68 -18.37
N GLU A 410 -18.70 16.10 -19.51
CA GLU A 410 -19.64 15.32 -20.32
C GLU A 410 -19.09 15.11 -21.73
N ASN A 411 -19.00 13.86 -22.18
CA ASN A 411 -18.41 13.51 -23.47
C ASN A 411 -17.02 14.13 -23.68
N VAL A 412 -16.16 14.04 -22.65
CA VAL A 412 -14.78 14.52 -22.68
C VAL A 412 -13.87 13.39 -23.15
N ASN A 413 -12.96 13.70 -24.07
CA ASN A 413 -11.85 12.82 -24.43
C ASN A 413 -10.53 13.45 -24.00
N SER A 414 -9.92 12.92 -22.92
CA SER A 414 -8.58 13.29 -22.51
C SER A 414 -7.60 12.18 -22.85
N SER A 415 -6.75 12.41 -23.85
CA SER A 415 -5.87 11.38 -24.38
C SER A 415 -4.49 11.85 -24.80
N ASP A 416 -3.56 10.91 -24.92
CA ASP A 416 -2.19 11.17 -25.41
C ASP A 416 -1.48 12.28 -24.60
N ASN A 417 -1.68 12.28 -23.28
CA ASN A 417 -1.02 13.20 -22.37
C ASN A 417 0.10 12.46 -21.64
N ALA A 418 1.28 13.08 -21.54
CA ALA A 418 2.47 12.44 -21.01
C ALA A 418 2.40 12.09 -19.51
N TYR A 419 1.43 12.63 -18.78
CA TYR A 419 1.15 12.38 -17.37
C TYR A 419 -0.32 11.98 -17.16
N GLN A 420 -1.18 12.83 -16.58
CA GLN A 420 -2.56 12.48 -16.26
C GLN A 420 -3.54 12.96 -17.34
N GLY A 421 -4.65 12.23 -17.56
CA GLY A 421 -5.72 12.75 -18.41
C GLY A 421 -6.39 13.96 -17.77
N VAL A 422 -6.85 13.82 -16.52
CA VAL A 422 -7.45 14.87 -15.70
C VAL A 422 -6.99 14.74 -14.26
N LEU A 423 -6.55 15.85 -13.66
CA LEU A 423 -6.21 16.02 -12.26
C LEU A 423 -7.08 17.11 -11.62
N ILE A 424 -7.77 16.78 -10.53
CA ILE A 424 -8.53 17.73 -9.71
C ILE A 424 -8.14 17.51 -8.24
N ASP A 425 -7.39 18.44 -7.64
CA ASP A 425 -6.80 18.27 -6.29
C ASP A 425 -7.75 18.61 -5.15
N ASP A 426 -8.68 19.54 -5.34
CA ASP A 426 -9.71 19.89 -4.37
C ASP A 426 -10.99 20.32 -5.08
N ALA A 427 -12.07 19.57 -4.87
CA ALA A 427 -13.37 19.89 -5.40
C ALA A 427 -14.50 19.66 -4.40
N ARG A 428 -15.50 20.54 -4.38
CA ARG A 428 -16.75 20.20 -3.67
C ARG A 428 -17.45 19.03 -4.37
N ALA A 429 -17.57 19.09 -5.69
CA ALA A 429 -18.19 18.03 -6.48
C ALA A 429 -17.52 17.83 -7.86
N ILE A 430 -17.38 16.57 -8.27
CA ILE A 430 -16.91 16.15 -9.59
C ILE A 430 -17.96 15.22 -10.21
N SER A 431 -18.37 15.50 -11.45
CA SER A 431 -19.27 14.68 -12.26
C SER A 431 -18.65 14.39 -13.61
N VAL A 432 -18.46 13.11 -13.94
CA VAL A 432 -17.91 12.64 -15.21
C VAL A 432 -18.88 11.68 -15.86
N LYS A 433 -19.24 11.94 -17.12
CA LYS A 433 -20.23 11.14 -17.85
C LYS A 433 -19.86 10.95 -19.31
N ASP A 434 -20.12 9.75 -19.82
CA ASP A 434 -20.00 9.40 -21.24
C ASP A 434 -18.61 9.77 -21.83
N SER A 435 -17.55 9.66 -21.03
CA SER A 435 -16.21 10.20 -21.34
C SER A 435 -15.18 9.10 -21.60
N THR A 436 -14.06 9.46 -22.22
CA THR A 436 -12.94 8.55 -22.52
C THR A 436 -11.61 9.13 -22.05
N PHE A 437 -10.83 8.34 -21.33
CA PHE A 437 -9.48 8.70 -20.88
C PHE A 437 -8.49 7.67 -21.41
N ALA A 438 -7.63 8.06 -22.34
CA ALA A 438 -6.85 7.08 -23.10
C ALA A 438 -5.39 7.45 -23.33
N ARG A 439 -4.47 6.48 -23.20
CA ARG A 439 -3.04 6.63 -23.50
C ARG A 439 -2.39 7.78 -22.73
N ASN A 440 -2.81 7.98 -21.48
CA ASN A 440 -2.15 8.92 -20.57
C ASN A 440 -1.00 8.21 -19.84
N GLY A 441 0.09 8.94 -19.54
CA GLY A 441 1.30 8.38 -18.93
C GLY A 441 1.08 7.74 -17.55
N THR A 442 0.16 8.28 -16.75
CA THR A 442 -0.20 7.75 -15.44
C THR A 442 -1.72 7.53 -15.33
N GLU A 443 -2.47 8.42 -14.69
CA GLU A 443 -3.89 8.24 -14.43
C GLU A 443 -4.76 8.73 -15.59
N GLY A 444 -5.86 8.02 -15.86
CA GLY A 444 -6.91 8.54 -16.73
C GLY A 444 -7.59 9.75 -16.08
N ILE A 445 -8.10 9.56 -14.86
CA ILE A 445 -8.59 10.63 -14.00
C ILE A 445 -8.13 10.43 -12.56
N ASN A 446 -7.67 11.51 -11.94
CA ASN A 446 -7.33 11.60 -10.54
C ASN A 446 -8.15 12.75 -9.92
N GLY A 447 -9.03 12.42 -8.98
CA GLY A 447 -9.92 13.39 -8.36
C GLY A 447 -9.92 13.29 -6.84
N LYS A 448 -9.75 14.42 -6.18
CA LYS A 448 -9.96 14.57 -4.74
C LYS A 448 -11.13 15.50 -4.50
N ALA A 449 -12.22 14.93 -4.00
CA ALA A 449 -13.46 15.64 -3.73
C ALA A 449 -13.82 15.61 -2.24
N SER A 450 -14.24 16.75 -1.70
CA SER A 450 -14.68 16.88 -0.31
C SER A 450 -16.06 16.22 -0.09
N ASP A 451 -16.97 16.31 -1.06
CA ASP A 451 -18.35 15.81 -0.91
C ASP A 451 -18.63 14.63 -1.86
N THR A 452 -18.59 14.86 -3.18
CA THR A 452 -19.05 13.87 -4.16
C THR A 452 -18.20 13.80 -5.42
N PHE A 453 -17.81 12.59 -5.80
CA PHE A 453 -17.20 12.25 -7.08
C PHE A 453 -18.06 11.19 -7.78
N THR A 454 -18.63 11.52 -8.94
CA THR A 454 -19.48 10.61 -9.71
C THR A 454 -18.89 10.35 -11.09
N VAL A 455 -18.89 9.07 -11.51
CA VAL A 455 -18.37 8.65 -12.82
C VAL A 455 -19.36 7.68 -13.45
N GLN A 456 -19.82 7.95 -14.67
CA GLN A 456 -20.81 7.12 -15.35
C GLN A 456 -20.44 6.88 -16.80
N SER A 457 -20.64 5.65 -17.29
CA SER A 457 -20.48 5.31 -18.71
C SER A 457 -19.12 5.75 -19.27
N THR A 458 -18.05 5.51 -18.53
CA THR A 458 -16.72 6.06 -18.81
C THR A 458 -15.74 4.96 -19.15
N THR A 459 -14.91 5.20 -20.18
CA THR A 459 -13.94 4.23 -20.69
C THR A 459 -12.51 4.69 -20.42
N PHE A 460 -11.68 3.80 -19.91
CA PHE A 460 -10.27 4.01 -19.63
C PHE A 460 -9.43 3.07 -20.49
N ILE A 461 -8.53 3.60 -21.31
CA ILE A 461 -7.81 2.79 -22.31
C ILE A 461 -6.31 3.05 -22.24
N LYS A 462 -5.50 2.03 -21.95
CA LYS A 462 -4.03 2.11 -22.04
C LYS A 462 -3.40 3.27 -21.26
N ASN A 463 -3.95 3.61 -20.10
CA ASN A 463 -3.29 4.55 -19.19
C ASN A 463 -2.18 3.82 -18.42
N GLY A 464 -1.00 4.43 -18.31
CA GLY A 464 0.19 3.78 -17.75
C GLY A 464 0.07 3.44 -16.26
N GLY A 465 -0.79 4.15 -15.53
CA GLY A 465 -1.10 3.95 -14.11
C GLY A 465 -2.54 3.49 -13.90
N VAL A 466 -3.33 4.31 -13.20
CA VAL A 466 -4.71 3.99 -12.80
C VAL A 466 -5.72 4.53 -13.80
N GLY A 467 -6.77 3.78 -14.15
CA GLY A 467 -7.88 4.37 -14.90
C GLY A 467 -8.58 5.48 -14.09
N LEU A 468 -9.11 5.13 -12.91
CA LEU A 468 -9.85 6.04 -12.02
C LEU A 468 -9.23 6.04 -10.61
N ALA A 469 -8.69 7.16 -10.17
CA ALA A 469 -8.18 7.35 -8.82
C ALA A 469 -9.03 8.36 -8.04
N ALA A 470 -9.37 8.03 -6.79
CA ALA A 470 -10.13 8.88 -5.88
C ALA A 470 -9.48 8.95 -4.50
N PHE A 471 -9.27 10.17 -4.00
CA PHE A 471 -8.62 10.45 -2.72
C PHE A 471 -9.46 11.41 -1.86
N GLY A 472 -9.23 11.39 -0.54
CA GLY A 472 -9.80 12.37 0.41
C GLY A 472 -10.90 11.78 1.30
N ASP A 473 -11.77 12.64 1.83
CA ASP A 473 -12.77 12.23 2.85
C ASP A 473 -14.20 12.07 2.29
N GLY A 474 -14.40 12.33 0.98
CA GLY A 474 -15.71 12.34 0.33
C GLY A 474 -16.26 10.97 -0.06
N ARG A 475 -17.02 10.94 -1.16
CA ARG A 475 -17.65 9.73 -1.73
C ARG A 475 -17.37 9.60 -3.23
N LEU A 476 -16.91 8.44 -3.67
CA LEU A 476 -16.94 8.02 -5.08
C LEU A 476 -18.19 7.15 -5.35
N THR A 477 -18.92 7.45 -6.41
CA THR A 477 -19.97 6.59 -6.97
C THR A 477 -19.78 6.44 -8.46
N ALA A 478 -19.40 5.24 -8.89
CA ALA A 478 -19.07 4.94 -10.27
C ALA A 478 -19.96 3.83 -10.86
N SER A 479 -20.34 3.95 -12.13
CA SER A 479 -21.16 2.93 -12.79
C SER A 479 -20.85 2.80 -14.28
N LYS A 480 -20.98 1.58 -14.83
CA LYS A 480 -20.74 1.30 -16.25
C LYS A 480 -19.33 1.73 -16.68
N LEU A 481 -18.33 1.17 -16.00
CA LEU A 481 -16.92 1.47 -16.28
C LEU A 481 -16.33 0.40 -17.20
N GLU A 482 -15.52 0.83 -18.15
CA GLU A 482 -14.71 -0.08 -18.97
C GLU A 482 -13.23 0.26 -18.85
N PHE A 483 -12.41 -0.74 -18.54
CA PHE A 483 -10.95 -0.63 -18.48
C PHE A 483 -10.34 -1.57 -19.51
N ASP A 484 -9.55 -1.03 -20.45
CA ASP A 484 -8.83 -1.81 -21.47
C ASP A 484 -7.34 -1.43 -21.54
N GLY A 485 -6.44 -2.35 -21.16
CA GLY A 485 -4.99 -2.15 -21.24
C GLY A 485 -4.36 -1.19 -20.21
N ASN A 486 -5.03 -0.88 -19.10
CA ASN A 486 -4.52 0.00 -18.04
C ASN A 486 -3.67 -0.77 -17.01
N GLY A 487 -2.81 -0.06 -16.28
CA GLY A 487 -2.03 -0.65 -15.17
C GLY A 487 -2.89 -1.02 -13.94
N ARG A 488 -3.83 -0.16 -13.53
CA ARG A 488 -4.85 -0.38 -12.48
C ARG A 488 -6.24 0.05 -12.97
N GLY A 489 -7.28 -0.50 -12.37
CA GLY A 489 -8.67 -0.07 -12.62
C GLY A 489 -9.05 1.14 -11.78
N VAL A 490 -9.60 0.87 -10.59
CA VAL A 490 -10.06 1.85 -9.61
C VAL A 490 -9.18 1.82 -8.37
N TYR A 491 -8.63 2.98 -8.01
CA TYR A 491 -7.83 3.16 -6.80
C TYR A 491 -8.54 4.11 -5.84
N CYS A 492 -8.92 3.62 -4.64
CA CYS A 492 -9.70 4.38 -3.67
C CYS A 492 -8.96 4.52 -2.33
N GLU A 493 -8.63 5.76 -1.99
CA GLU A 493 -8.26 6.21 -0.64
C GLU A 493 -9.29 7.26 -0.20
N ILE A 494 -10.56 6.86 -0.21
CA ILE A 494 -11.71 7.72 0.06
C ILE A 494 -12.73 7.01 0.97
N LYS A 495 -13.41 7.76 1.84
CA LYS A 495 -14.29 7.22 2.90
C LYS A 495 -15.37 6.28 2.38
N ILE A 496 -15.99 6.58 1.24
CA ILE A 496 -16.96 5.72 0.57
C ILE A 496 -16.56 5.57 -0.89
N CYS A 497 -16.36 4.34 -1.35
CA CYS A 497 -16.00 4.05 -2.74
C CYS A 497 -16.94 2.97 -3.29
N SER A 498 -17.86 3.37 -4.17
CA SER A 498 -18.76 2.41 -4.83
C SER A 498 -18.52 2.38 -6.33
N ALA A 499 -18.36 1.17 -6.89
CA ALA A 499 -18.37 0.97 -8.33
C ALA A 499 -19.26 -0.21 -8.72
N ARG A 500 -20.08 -0.04 -9.76
CA ARG A 500 -20.97 -1.08 -10.29
C ARG A 500 -20.84 -1.25 -11.78
N ASP A 501 -21.15 -2.45 -12.27
CA ASP A 501 -21.15 -2.78 -13.70
C ASP A 501 -19.77 -2.46 -14.34
N VAL A 502 -18.73 -3.08 -13.80
CA VAL A 502 -17.33 -2.83 -14.20
C VAL A 502 -16.86 -3.92 -15.16
N GLN A 503 -16.33 -3.53 -16.31
CA GLN A 503 -15.73 -4.43 -17.30
C GLN A 503 -14.23 -4.16 -17.42
N VAL A 504 -13.45 -5.24 -17.42
CA VAL A 504 -11.99 -5.17 -17.51
C VAL A 504 -11.50 -6.12 -18.58
N LYS A 505 -10.65 -5.61 -19.48
CA LYS A 505 -10.10 -6.32 -20.63
C LYS A 505 -8.61 -5.99 -20.77
N SER A 506 -7.81 -6.97 -21.19
CA SER A 506 -6.42 -6.75 -21.64
C SER A 506 -5.52 -6.01 -20.63
N ASN A 507 -5.83 -5.98 -19.34
CA ASN A 507 -5.04 -5.28 -18.34
C ASN A 507 -3.91 -6.20 -17.87
N PHE A 508 -2.66 -5.81 -18.10
CA PHE A 508 -1.48 -6.58 -17.70
C PHE A 508 -0.58 -5.72 -16.83
N SER A 509 -0.19 -6.24 -15.66
CA SER A 509 0.73 -5.54 -14.77
C SER A 509 1.84 -6.48 -14.31
N SER A 510 3.09 -6.15 -14.61
CA SER A 510 4.27 -6.85 -14.07
C SER A 510 4.33 -6.81 -12.55
N ASP A 511 3.77 -5.76 -11.95
CA ASP A 511 3.83 -5.48 -10.52
C ASP A 511 2.63 -6.06 -9.76
N LYS A 512 1.78 -6.86 -10.43
CA LYS A 512 0.53 -7.42 -9.89
C LYS A 512 -0.33 -6.36 -9.21
N LEU A 513 -0.56 -5.25 -9.90
CA LEU A 513 -1.36 -4.17 -9.33
C LEU A 513 -2.84 -4.58 -9.17
N ASN A 514 -3.52 -3.97 -8.19
CA ASN A 514 -4.91 -4.30 -7.89
C ASN A 514 -5.87 -3.52 -8.81
N LEU A 515 -6.86 -4.23 -9.33
CA LEU A 515 -8.00 -3.65 -10.03
C LEU A 515 -8.80 -2.74 -9.10
N PHE A 516 -9.05 -3.19 -7.88
CA PHE A 516 -9.68 -2.41 -6.82
C PHE A 516 -8.77 -2.37 -5.59
N SER A 517 -8.46 -1.17 -5.09
CA SER A 517 -7.77 -0.97 -3.82
C SER A 517 -8.64 -0.18 -2.86
N CYS A 518 -8.90 -0.74 -1.68
CA CYS A 518 -9.61 -0.12 -0.56
C CYS A 518 -8.67 0.01 0.64
N ARG A 519 -8.44 1.23 1.14
CA ARG A 519 -7.47 1.54 2.20
C ARG A 519 -7.96 2.64 3.14
N LYS A 520 -7.26 2.85 4.26
CA LYS A 520 -7.47 3.95 5.24
C LYS A 520 -8.92 4.10 5.73
N ASN A 521 -9.51 3.10 6.38
CA ASN A 521 -10.89 3.15 6.92
C ASN A 521 -11.99 3.37 5.86
N ALA A 522 -11.71 3.08 4.59
CA ALA A 522 -12.69 3.21 3.51
C ALA A 522 -13.78 2.13 3.58
N ASN A 523 -15.00 2.50 3.20
CA ASN A 523 -16.10 1.57 2.91
C ASN A 523 -16.23 1.41 1.40
N CYS A 524 -15.81 0.27 0.88
CA CYS A 524 -15.81 -0.03 -0.54
C CYS A 524 -16.90 -1.05 -0.92
N ILE A 525 -17.66 -0.75 -1.97
CA ILE A 525 -18.76 -1.60 -2.47
C ILE A 525 -18.61 -1.77 -3.97
N PHE A 526 -18.30 -2.99 -4.40
CA PHE A 526 -18.11 -3.37 -5.78
C PHE A 526 -19.17 -4.38 -6.21
N THR A 527 -19.87 -4.10 -7.30
CA THR A 527 -20.94 -4.99 -7.80
C THR A 527 -20.83 -5.24 -9.30
N ALA A 528 -21.18 -6.46 -9.73
CA ALA A 528 -21.18 -6.85 -11.14
C ALA A 528 -19.86 -6.53 -11.87
N VAL A 529 -18.77 -7.12 -11.38
CA VAL A 529 -17.41 -6.99 -11.94
C VAL A 529 -17.13 -8.14 -12.90
N LYS A 530 -16.76 -7.83 -14.14
CA LYS A 530 -16.36 -8.80 -15.16
C LYS A 530 -14.92 -8.56 -15.59
N VAL A 531 -14.07 -9.57 -15.44
CA VAL A 531 -12.66 -9.52 -15.83
C VAL A 531 -12.39 -10.55 -16.92
N ARG A 532 -11.74 -10.12 -18.00
CA ARG A 532 -11.38 -10.95 -19.16
C ARG A 532 -9.96 -10.64 -19.61
N ASN A 533 -9.21 -11.66 -20.03
CA ASN A 533 -7.88 -11.51 -20.65
C ASN A 533 -6.94 -10.57 -19.88
N SER A 534 -6.93 -10.62 -18.54
CA SER A 534 -6.21 -9.67 -17.67
C SER A 534 -5.40 -10.38 -16.58
N ASP A 535 -4.18 -9.90 -16.31
CA ASP A 535 -3.30 -10.37 -15.23
C ASP A 535 -3.19 -9.30 -14.14
N ILE A 536 -4.22 -9.24 -13.30
CA ILE A 536 -4.37 -8.26 -12.22
C ILE A 536 -4.96 -8.90 -10.97
N ASN A 537 -4.59 -8.38 -9.80
CA ASN A 537 -5.26 -8.73 -8.55
C ASN A 537 -6.66 -8.11 -8.55
N ALA A 538 -7.70 -8.87 -8.23
CA ALA A 538 -9.07 -8.39 -8.35
C ALA A 538 -9.38 -7.34 -7.27
N VAL A 539 -9.13 -7.65 -5.99
CA VAL A 539 -9.45 -6.75 -4.89
C VAL A 539 -8.39 -6.83 -3.80
N TYR A 540 -7.95 -5.67 -3.32
CA TYR A 540 -7.18 -5.53 -2.10
C TYR A 540 -7.95 -4.68 -1.08
N CYS A 541 -8.13 -5.24 0.11
CA CYS A 541 -8.74 -4.59 1.27
C CYS A 541 -7.80 -4.71 2.48
N GLY A 542 -7.39 -3.57 3.04
CA GLY A 542 -6.52 -3.51 4.23
C GLY A 542 -6.73 -2.22 5.03
N GLU A 543 -5.91 -1.98 6.05
CA GLU A 543 -5.91 -0.73 6.83
C GLU A 543 -7.31 -0.34 7.39
N ASP A 544 -7.93 -1.23 8.19
CA ASP A 544 -9.24 -1.02 8.84
C ASP A 544 -10.42 -0.74 7.88
N SER A 545 -10.31 -1.16 6.62
CA SER A 545 -11.36 -0.94 5.61
C SER A 545 -12.50 -1.97 5.70
N LYS A 546 -13.65 -1.61 5.12
CA LYS A 546 -14.77 -2.52 4.86
C LYS A 546 -14.95 -2.71 3.37
N CYS A 547 -15.06 -3.95 2.94
CA CYS A 547 -15.18 -4.28 1.53
C CYS A 547 -16.35 -5.22 1.26
N GLU A 548 -17.17 -4.86 0.30
CA GLU A 548 -18.21 -5.71 -0.26
C GLU A 548 -17.93 -5.93 -1.75
N LEU A 549 -17.85 -7.20 -2.18
CA LEU A 549 -17.79 -7.58 -3.58
C LEU A 549 -18.93 -8.56 -3.85
N ASP A 550 -19.92 -8.13 -4.64
CA ASP A 550 -21.06 -8.98 -5.04
C ASP A 550 -21.14 -9.11 -6.56
N GLY A 551 -20.96 -10.34 -7.05
CA GLY A 551 -21.01 -10.65 -8.47
C GLY A 551 -19.68 -10.35 -9.16
N PHE A 552 -18.69 -11.21 -8.92
CA PHE A 552 -17.43 -11.22 -9.65
C PHE A 552 -17.44 -12.38 -10.65
N ASP A 553 -17.13 -12.10 -11.90
CA ASP A 553 -17.03 -13.10 -12.96
C ASP A 553 -15.70 -12.94 -13.68
N GLY A 554 -14.73 -13.77 -13.32
CA GLY A 554 -13.42 -13.88 -13.95
C GLY A 554 -13.37 -15.05 -14.93
N ILE A 555 -13.10 -14.77 -16.21
CA ILE A 555 -12.86 -15.79 -17.24
C ILE A 555 -11.56 -15.41 -17.94
N ASP A 556 -10.50 -16.19 -17.76
CA ASP A 556 -9.18 -15.74 -18.21
C ASP A 556 -8.29 -16.82 -18.83
N THR A 557 -7.45 -16.40 -19.77
CA THR A 557 -6.61 -17.24 -20.62
C THR A 557 -5.28 -17.59 -19.94
N ALA A 558 -4.95 -18.89 -19.92
CA ALA A 558 -3.64 -19.56 -19.81
C ALA A 558 -2.54 -19.11 -18.80
N SER A 559 -2.39 -17.85 -18.39
CA SER A 559 -1.16 -17.35 -17.74
C SER A 559 -1.33 -16.54 -16.46
N ASN A 560 -2.54 -16.24 -16.01
CA ASN A 560 -2.75 -15.10 -15.11
C ASN A 560 -3.03 -15.50 -13.65
N ASN A 561 -2.47 -14.74 -12.70
CA ASN A 561 -2.70 -14.86 -11.25
C ASN A 561 -3.72 -13.79 -10.81
N SER A 562 -4.88 -14.19 -10.32
CA SER A 562 -5.86 -13.26 -9.75
C SER A 562 -6.00 -13.50 -8.25
N THR A 563 -5.90 -12.45 -7.44
CA THR A 563 -6.10 -12.57 -5.99
C THR A 563 -7.27 -11.76 -5.46
N LEU A 564 -7.94 -12.29 -4.44
CA LEU A 564 -8.72 -11.50 -3.50
C LEU A 564 -7.93 -11.42 -2.20
N THR A 565 -7.68 -10.22 -1.71
CA THR A 565 -6.90 -10.01 -0.48
C THR A 565 -7.72 -9.26 0.55
N CYS A 566 -7.84 -9.84 1.75
CA CYS A 566 -8.40 -9.23 2.94
C CYS A 566 -7.33 -9.27 4.05
N ALA A 567 -6.75 -8.12 4.38
CA ALA A 567 -5.56 -8.04 5.23
C ALA A 567 -5.74 -7.06 6.40
N ASP A 568 -4.75 -7.05 7.29
CA ASP A 568 -4.70 -6.20 8.48
C ASP A 568 -5.93 -6.39 9.37
N ASP A 569 -6.72 -5.34 9.58
CA ASP A 569 -7.94 -5.34 10.40
C ASP A 569 -9.22 -5.18 9.53
N ALA A 570 -9.14 -5.49 8.23
CA ALA A 570 -10.25 -5.29 7.31
C ALA A 570 -11.44 -6.26 7.53
N GLU A 571 -12.65 -5.79 7.21
CA GLU A 571 -13.87 -6.59 7.13
C GLU A 571 -14.28 -6.79 5.66
N CYS A 572 -14.25 -8.04 5.17
CA CYS A 572 -14.54 -8.35 3.77
C CYS A 572 -15.75 -9.28 3.62
N ASN A 573 -16.66 -8.93 2.73
CA ASN A 573 -17.81 -9.73 2.33
C ASN A 573 -17.78 -9.98 0.82
N PHE A 574 -17.48 -11.22 0.43
CA PHE A 574 -17.38 -11.65 -0.95
C PHE A 574 -18.55 -12.60 -1.27
N LYS A 575 -19.35 -12.24 -2.26
CA LYS A 575 -20.57 -12.97 -2.64
C LYS A 575 -20.63 -13.15 -4.16
N ASN A 576 -21.19 -14.27 -4.62
CA ASN A 576 -21.40 -14.54 -6.05
C ASN A 576 -20.09 -14.47 -6.84
N ILE A 577 -19.06 -15.17 -6.36
CA ILE A 577 -17.72 -15.14 -6.95
C ILE A 577 -17.56 -16.34 -7.89
N LYS A 578 -17.47 -16.06 -9.19
CA LYS A 578 -17.20 -17.06 -10.23
C LYS A 578 -15.83 -16.80 -10.82
N ASN A 579 -14.97 -17.81 -10.78
CA ASN A 579 -13.66 -17.72 -11.42
C ASN A 579 -13.30 -19.03 -12.14
N ARG A 580 -12.81 -18.88 -13.38
CA ARG A 580 -12.32 -19.96 -14.24
C ARG A 580 -10.91 -19.69 -14.78
N ALA A 581 -10.20 -18.71 -14.23
CA ALA A 581 -8.80 -18.40 -14.56
C ALA A 581 -7.87 -19.53 -14.10
N LEU A 582 -6.59 -19.54 -14.47
CA LEU A 582 -5.70 -20.67 -14.10
C LEU A 582 -5.01 -20.54 -12.74
N ASN A 583 -5.02 -19.38 -12.08
CA ASN A 583 -4.44 -19.21 -10.74
C ASN A 583 -5.20 -18.17 -9.91
N PHE A 584 -6.36 -18.52 -9.36
CA PHE A 584 -7.02 -17.65 -8.40
C PHE A 584 -6.54 -17.95 -6.99
N THR A 585 -6.49 -16.97 -6.09
CA THR A 585 -6.21 -17.23 -4.67
C THR A 585 -6.88 -16.20 -3.77
N LEU A 586 -7.62 -16.67 -2.77
CA LEU A 586 -8.08 -15.85 -1.65
C LEU A 586 -7.00 -15.84 -0.55
N PHE A 587 -6.55 -14.64 -0.18
CA PHE A 587 -5.61 -14.38 0.91
C PHE A 587 -6.32 -13.62 2.03
N VAL A 588 -6.37 -14.21 3.22
CA VAL A 588 -6.90 -13.59 4.44
C VAL A 588 -5.81 -13.60 5.52
N THR A 589 -5.36 -12.42 5.96
CA THR A 589 -4.18 -12.31 6.83
C THR A 589 -4.35 -11.26 7.93
N GLY A 590 -3.50 -11.31 8.96
CA GLY A 590 -3.53 -10.34 10.05
C GLY A 590 -4.65 -10.65 11.05
N ARG A 591 -5.50 -9.68 11.34
CA ARG A 591 -6.72 -9.79 12.17
C ARG A 591 -8.00 -9.65 11.34
N ALA A 592 -7.88 -9.75 10.01
CA ALA A 592 -8.96 -9.51 9.07
C ALA A 592 -10.10 -10.54 9.24
N LYS A 593 -11.32 -10.10 8.94
CA LYS A 593 -12.53 -10.93 8.96
C LYS A 593 -13.13 -11.00 7.57
N ALA A 594 -13.08 -12.17 6.96
CA ALA A 594 -13.59 -12.40 5.61
C ALA A 594 -14.77 -13.39 5.62
N LYS A 595 -15.76 -13.11 4.76
CA LYS A 595 -16.85 -14.02 4.40
C LYS A 595 -16.82 -14.24 2.90
N LEU A 596 -16.89 -15.51 2.48
CA LEU A 596 -17.09 -15.92 1.08
C LEU A 596 -18.38 -16.74 0.99
N SER A 597 -19.28 -16.38 0.07
CA SER A 597 -20.51 -17.13 -0.13
C SER A 597 -20.90 -17.21 -1.59
N GLU A 598 -21.61 -18.28 -1.97
CA GLU A 598 -22.12 -18.47 -3.34
C GLU A 598 -20.99 -18.44 -4.38
N ALA A 599 -19.85 -19.08 -4.06
CA ALA A 599 -18.66 -19.08 -4.92
C ALA A 599 -18.54 -20.35 -5.77
N GLU A 600 -18.11 -20.20 -7.02
CA GLU A 600 -17.74 -21.26 -7.95
C GLU A 600 -16.31 -20.98 -8.45
N LEU A 601 -15.32 -21.66 -7.86
CA LEU A 601 -13.91 -21.49 -8.22
C LEU A 601 -13.45 -22.76 -8.95
N ASP A 602 -13.14 -22.64 -10.24
CA ASP A 602 -12.66 -23.72 -11.11
C ASP A 602 -11.31 -23.35 -11.70
N ASP A 603 -10.27 -23.44 -10.87
CA ASP A 603 -8.92 -23.02 -11.24
C ASP A 603 -7.83 -23.90 -10.61
N ARG A 604 -6.66 -23.92 -11.25
CA ARG A 604 -5.49 -24.72 -10.82
C ARG A 604 -4.51 -23.92 -9.95
N GLY A 605 -5.02 -22.89 -9.27
CA GLY A 605 -4.22 -21.96 -8.50
C GLY A 605 -3.65 -22.50 -7.20
N TRP A 606 -2.95 -21.61 -6.51
CA TRP A 606 -2.47 -21.88 -5.16
C TRP A 606 -3.66 -22.04 -4.20
N PRO A 607 -3.49 -22.82 -3.11
CA PRO A 607 -4.51 -22.95 -2.09
C PRO A 607 -4.90 -21.57 -1.52
N ASN A 608 -6.18 -21.41 -1.22
CA ASN A 608 -6.65 -20.25 -0.46
C ASN A 608 -5.97 -20.24 0.91
N LEU A 609 -5.47 -19.08 1.36
CA LEU A 609 -4.65 -18.97 2.56
C LEU A 609 -5.33 -18.10 3.61
N VAL A 610 -5.45 -18.64 4.82
CA VAL A 610 -5.87 -17.93 6.04
C VAL A 610 -4.74 -18.01 7.05
N LYS A 611 -4.22 -16.87 7.49
CA LYS A 611 -2.99 -16.81 8.29
C LYS A 611 -3.04 -15.69 9.35
N GLY A 612 -2.32 -15.87 10.46
CA GLY A 612 -2.31 -14.94 11.58
C GLY A 612 -3.50 -15.17 12.49
N ASP A 613 -4.10 -14.10 13.00
CA ASP A 613 -5.34 -14.12 13.80
C ASP A 613 -6.59 -13.92 12.93
N ALA A 614 -6.46 -14.17 11.62
CA ALA A 614 -7.50 -13.93 10.63
C ALA A 614 -8.68 -14.91 10.77
N GLN A 615 -9.87 -14.45 10.39
CA GLN A 615 -11.11 -15.22 10.40
C GLN A 615 -11.68 -15.34 9.00
N LEU A 616 -11.91 -16.56 8.52
CA LEU A 616 -12.56 -16.82 7.24
C LEU A 616 -13.78 -17.73 7.42
N THR A 617 -14.94 -17.27 6.95
CA THR A 617 -16.14 -18.09 6.80
C THR A 617 -16.44 -18.31 5.32
N ILE A 618 -16.63 -19.56 4.90
CA ILE A 618 -17.04 -19.91 3.53
C ILE A 618 -18.36 -20.68 3.59
N SER A 619 -19.32 -20.31 2.74
CA SER A 619 -20.60 -21.03 2.68
C SER A 619 -21.17 -21.20 1.27
N ASN A 620 -21.96 -22.26 1.05
CA ASN A 620 -22.69 -22.51 -0.20
C ASN A 620 -21.80 -22.37 -1.45
N SER A 621 -20.63 -23.02 -1.45
CA SER A 621 -19.58 -22.78 -2.44
C SER A 621 -19.05 -24.09 -3.02
N SER A 622 -18.45 -24.03 -4.20
CA SER A 622 -17.81 -25.17 -4.86
C SER A 622 -16.41 -24.79 -5.34
N PHE A 623 -15.44 -25.62 -4.99
CA PHE A 623 -14.03 -25.46 -5.34
C PHE A 623 -13.58 -26.65 -6.14
N ARG A 624 -13.11 -26.41 -7.35
CA ARG A 624 -12.50 -27.40 -8.21
C ARG A 624 -11.02 -27.10 -8.30
N THR A 625 -10.20 -28.15 -8.14
CA THR A 625 -8.72 -28.11 -8.11
C THR A 625 -8.05 -27.27 -7.01
N GLN A 626 -8.75 -26.34 -6.35
CA GLN A 626 -8.22 -25.56 -5.23
C GLN A 626 -8.42 -26.21 -3.85
N GLY A 627 -7.47 -25.94 -2.95
CA GLY A 627 -7.52 -26.27 -1.53
C GLY A 627 -7.57 -25.05 -0.60
N ILE A 628 -7.50 -25.30 0.70
CA ILE A 628 -7.40 -24.25 1.74
C ILE A 628 -6.28 -24.57 2.71
N VAL A 629 -5.51 -23.56 3.10
CA VAL A 629 -4.51 -23.62 4.17
C VAL A 629 -4.92 -22.66 5.29
N ALA A 630 -5.09 -23.19 6.51
CA ALA A 630 -5.22 -22.42 7.74
C ALA A 630 -3.92 -22.56 8.56
N ASP A 631 -3.29 -21.43 8.88
CA ASP A 631 -1.97 -21.38 9.52
C ASP A 631 -1.96 -20.43 10.72
N GLU A 632 -0.97 -20.58 11.61
CA GLU A 632 -0.79 -19.79 12.82
C GLU A 632 -2.02 -19.85 13.74
N ASN A 633 -2.72 -18.75 14.03
CA ASN A 633 -3.91 -18.73 14.91
C ASN A 633 -5.22 -18.60 14.11
N ALA A 634 -5.19 -18.92 12.81
CA ALA A 634 -6.31 -18.66 11.90
C ALA A 634 -7.59 -19.39 12.33
N GLN A 635 -8.74 -18.74 12.12
CA GLN A 635 -10.06 -19.33 12.34
C GLN A 635 -10.75 -19.56 11.00
N LEU A 636 -11.06 -20.82 10.69
CA LEU A 636 -11.71 -21.23 9.45
C LEU A 636 -13.05 -21.89 9.74
N THR A 637 -14.12 -21.40 9.13
CA THR A 637 -15.45 -22.03 9.18
C THR A 637 -15.96 -22.31 7.78
N LEU A 638 -16.24 -23.57 7.46
CA LEU A 638 -16.82 -23.99 6.18
C LEU A 638 -18.22 -24.59 6.39
N SER A 639 -19.17 -24.22 5.54
CA SER A 639 -20.52 -24.80 5.56
C SER A 639 -21.09 -25.02 4.16
N LYS A 640 -21.56 -26.23 3.83
CA LYS A 640 -22.11 -26.53 2.49
C LYS A 640 -21.12 -26.22 1.38
N VAL A 641 -19.93 -26.80 1.48
CA VAL A 641 -18.83 -26.61 0.51
C VAL A 641 -18.49 -27.94 -0.14
N VAL A 642 -18.37 -27.92 -1.47
CA VAL A 642 -17.93 -29.07 -2.25
C VAL A 642 -16.53 -28.82 -2.78
N PHE A 643 -15.61 -29.74 -2.53
CA PHE A 643 -14.28 -29.80 -3.13
C PHE A 643 -14.26 -30.92 -4.17
N ASP A 644 -13.94 -30.60 -5.42
CA ASP A 644 -13.84 -31.56 -6.52
C ASP A 644 -12.43 -31.58 -7.12
N ARG A 645 -11.74 -32.72 -7.04
CA ARG A 645 -10.38 -32.91 -7.54
C ARG A 645 -9.39 -31.86 -7.04
N SER A 646 -9.56 -31.42 -5.78
CA SER A 646 -8.77 -30.35 -5.17
C SER A 646 -7.34 -30.77 -4.86
N ALA A 647 -6.34 -30.04 -5.34
CA ALA A 647 -4.97 -30.18 -4.87
C ALA A 647 -4.83 -29.48 -3.51
N ASN A 648 -4.25 -30.15 -2.51
CA ASN A 648 -4.14 -29.66 -1.13
C ASN A 648 -5.50 -29.34 -0.47
N ALA A 649 -6.48 -30.24 -0.58
CA ALA A 649 -7.89 -30.00 -0.23
C ALA A 649 -8.09 -29.18 1.07
N LEU A 650 -7.47 -29.60 2.18
CA LEU A 650 -7.45 -28.82 3.43
C LEU A 650 -6.22 -29.14 4.29
N LEU A 651 -5.40 -28.12 4.55
CA LEU A 651 -4.31 -28.18 5.53
C LEU A 651 -4.57 -27.19 6.66
N ALA A 652 -4.58 -27.67 7.90
CA ALA A 652 -4.62 -26.83 9.08
C ALA A 652 -3.40 -27.13 9.96
N LYS A 653 -2.64 -26.09 10.27
CA LYS A 653 -1.40 -26.18 11.05
C LYS A 653 -1.30 -25.01 12.02
N GLY A 654 -0.22 -24.93 12.80
CA GLY A 654 -0.10 -24.00 13.91
C GLY A 654 -1.15 -24.25 15.00
N ARG A 655 -1.70 -23.17 15.57
CA ARG A 655 -2.79 -23.14 16.56
C ARG A 655 -4.15 -22.79 15.92
N SER A 656 -4.32 -23.12 14.64
CA SER A 656 -5.54 -22.80 13.90
C SER A 656 -6.77 -23.54 14.46
N SER A 657 -7.95 -22.92 14.30
CA SER A 657 -9.25 -23.47 14.67
C SER A 657 -10.10 -23.67 13.42
N VAL A 658 -10.55 -24.90 13.17
CA VAL A 658 -11.30 -25.26 11.96
C VAL A 658 -12.66 -25.87 12.31
N THR A 659 -13.73 -25.34 11.74
CA THR A 659 -15.09 -25.90 11.84
C THR A 659 -15.63 -26.25 10.46
N LEU A 660 -16.03 -27.50 10.26
CA LEU A 660 -16.55 -28.03 9.00
C LEU A 660 -17.98 -28.53 9.20
N SER A 661 -18.91 -28.12 8.33
CA SER A 661 -20.31 -28.59 8.35
C SER A 661 -20.82 -28.83 6.93
N ASP A 662 -21.40 -30.00 6.66
CA ASP A 662 -21.95 -30.35 5.33
C ASP A 662 -20.90 -30.18 4.21
N ILE A 663 -19.78 -30.91 4.32
CA ILE A 663 -18.65 -30.78 3.39
C ILE A 663 -18.43 -32.08 2.61
N ASP A 664 -18.31 -31.96 1.29
CA ASP A 664 -18.00 -33.08 0.40
C ASP A 664 -16.64 -32.88 -0.27
N PHE A 665 -15.68 -33.76 0.04
CA PHE A 665 -14.39 -33.85 -0.65
C PHE A 665 -14.44 -35.02 -1.64
N ASN A 666 -14.50 -34.72 -2.93
CA ASN A 666 -14.50 -35.69 -4.01
C ASN A 666 -13.13 -35.71 -4.70
N GLU A 667 -12.45 -36.85 -4.65
CA GLU A 667 -11.11 -37.03 -5.23
C GLU A 667 -10.08 -36.00 -4.72
N PRO A 668 -9.97 -35.75 -3.39
CA PRO A 668 -8.99 -34.81 -2.89
C PRO A 668 -7.57 -35.32 -3.17
N GLY A 669 -6.75 -34.43 -3.72
CA GLY A 669 -5.33 -34.64 -3.98
C GLY A 669 -4.48 -34.45 -2.74
N LEU A 670 -3.19 -34.77 -2.87
CA LEU A 670 -2.25 -34.72 -1.75
C LEU A 670 -1.93 -33.29 -1.33
N ILE A 671 -1.75 -33.11 -0.03
CA ILE A 671 -1.09 -31.95 0.52
C ILE A 671 0.40 -32.08 0.22
N LYS A 672 0.99 -30.99 -0.29
CA LYS A 672 2.39 -30.93 -0.72
C LYS A 672 3.32 -31.51 0.35
N ASP A 673 4.24 -32.36 -0.10
CA ASP A 673 5.24 -33.05 0.72
C ASP A 673 4.66 -33.99 1.79
N THR A 674 3.41 -34.43 1.60
CA THR A 674 2.73 -35.41 2.47
C THR A 674 2.02 -36.50 1.66
N THR A 675 1.55 -37.53 2.35
CA THR A 675 0.68 -38.59 1.81
C THR A 675 -0.79 -38.39 2.19
N CYS A 676 -1.13 -37.21 2.73
CA CYS A 676 -2.44 -36.90 3.30
C CYS A 676 -3.23 -36.00 2.36
N SER A 677 -4.52 -36.30 2.16
CA SER A 677 -5.38 -35.43 1.36
C SER A 677 -5.97 -34.30 2.19
N LEU A 678 -6.27 -34.58 3.46
CA LEU A 678 -6.59 -33.60 4.50
C LEU A 678 -5.64 -33.79 5.68
N LEU A 679 -5.14 -32.70 6.27
CA LEU A 679 -4.20 -32.75 7.39
C LEU A 679 -4.50 -31.69 8.46
N PHE A 680 -4.71 -32.15 9.69
CA PHE A 680 -4.73 -31.34 10.91
C PHE A 680 -3.44 -31.62 11.70
N THR A 681 -2.56 -30.63 11.89
CA THR A 681 -1.23 -30.83 12.49
C THR A 681 -0.84 -29.71 13.46
N ASP A 682 0.34 -29.85 14.06
CA ASP A 682 0.94 -28.97 15.06
C ASP A 682 0.10 -28.89 16.34
N GLN A 683 -0.74 -27.88 16.51
CA GLN A 683 -1.59 -27.65 17.67
C GLN A 683 -3.01 -27.26 17.25
N SER A 684 -3.43 -27.67 16.06
CA SER A 684 -4.73 -27.29 15.51
C SER A 684 -5.90 -27.90 16.29
N THR A 685 -7.02 -27.20 16.34
CA THR A 685 -8.27 -27.69 16.92
C THR A 685 -9.34 -27.73 15.85
N SER A 686 -10.05 -28.85 15.73
CA SER A 686 -11.00 -29.07 14.64
C SER A 686 -12.33 -29.69 15.11
N VAL A 687 -13.43 -29.22 14.52
CA VAL A 687 -14.78 -29.73 14.71
C VAL A 687 -15.42 -30.06 13.36
N LEU A 688 -15.78 -31.33 13.14
CA LEU A 688 -16.33 -31.81 11.88
C LEU A 688 -17.77 -32.32 12.07
N ALA A 689 -18.69 -31.91 11.21
CA ALA A 689 -20.06 -32.40 11.20
C ALA A 689 -20.53 -32.68 9.76
N ASN A 690 -21.02 -33.90 9.49
CA ASN A 690 -21.50 -34.29 8.16
C ASN A 690 -20.44 -34.04 7.07
N VAL A 691 -19.30 -34.74 7.17
CA VAL A 691 -18.18 -34.58 6.24
C VAL A 691 -17.96 -35.88 5.48
N LYS A 692 -17.91 -35.80 4.15
CA LYS A 692 -17.60 -36.94 3.26
C LYS A 692 -16.26 -36.73 2.59
N ILE A 693 -15.42 -37.75 2.59
CA ILE A 693 -14.15 -37.84 1.87
C ILE A 693 -14.22 -39.09 0.99
N ASP A 694 -14.19 -38.91 -0.32
CA ASP A 694 -14.41 -39.98 -1.29
C ASP A 694 -13.26 -40.02 -2.29
N ARG A 695 -12.68 -41.20 -2.54
CA ARG A 695 -11.61 -41.42 -3.53
C ARG A 695 -10.36 -40.56 -3.31
N ALA A 696 -9.92 -40.41 -2.06
CA ALA A 696 -8.66 -39.75 -1.74
C ALA A 696 -7.46 -40.42 -2.44
N VAL A 697 -6.52 -39.61 -2.96
CA VAL A 697 -5.40 -40.08 -3.79
C VAL A 697 -4.45 -41.02 -3.04
N GLU A 698 -4.30 -40.85 -1.73
CA GLU A 698 -3.56 -41.76 -0.86
C GLU A 698 -4.31 -41.91 0.47
N ARG A 699 -3.96 -41.16 1.52
CA ARG A 699 -4.69 -41.19 2.80
C ARG A 699 -5.83 -40.16 2.77
N GLY A 700 -6.98 -40.54 3.32
CA GLY A 700 -8.15 -39.67 3.39
C GLY A 700 -7.92 -38.49 4.34
N LEU A 701 -7.89 -38.78 5.64
CA LEU A 701 -7.74 -37.78 6.71
C LEU A 701 -6.57 -38.10 7.63
N CYS A 702 -5.68 -37.13 7.84
CA CYS A 702 -4.56 -37.24 8.77
C CYS A 702 -4.69 -36.26 9.94
N VAL A 703 -4.31 -36.72 11.13
CA VAL A 703 -4.23 -35.90 12.35
C VAL A 703 -2.89 -36.14 13.05
N GLY A 704 -2.11 -35.07 13.24
CA GLY A 704 -0.76 -35.10 13.82
C GLY A 704 -0.51 -33.99 14.85
N GLY A 705 0.70 -33.95 15.41
CA GLY A 705 1.14 -32.98 16.41
C GLY A 705 0.55 -33.25 17.79
N THR A 706 0.09 -32.19 18.43
CA THR A 706 -0.76 -32.18 19.62
C THR A 706 -2.18 -31.73 19.27
N SER A 707 -2.63 -32.00 18.05
CA SER A 707 -3.93 -31.52 17.54
C SER A 707 -5.10 -32.24 18.20
N ILE A 708 -6.24 -31.56 18.25
CA ILE A 708 -7.51 -32.07 18.78
C ILE A 708 -8.55 -32.07 17.68
N LEU A 709 -9.14 -33.23 17.41
CA LEU A 709 -10.24 -33.39 16.46
C LEU A 709 -11.47 -33.96 17.16
N ASN A 710 -12.58 -33.23 17.09
CA ASN A 710 -13.90 -33.74 17.45
C ASN A 710 -14.81 -33.79 16.23
N GLY A 711 -15.71 -34.77 16.14
CA GLY A 711 -16.67 -34.73 15.05
C GLY A 711 -17.80 -35.73 15.11
N ALA A 712 -18.74 -35.58 14.18
CA ALA A 712 -19.84 -36.50 14.00
C ALA A 712 -20.27 -36.66 12.55
N LYS A 713 -20.75 -37.86 12.20
CA LYS A 713 -21.22 -38.23 10.85
C LYS A 713 -20.15 -37.99 9.79
N ILE A 714 -19.02 -38.67 9.94
CA ILE A 714 -17.91 -38.58 8.99
C ILE A 714 -17.89 -39.84 8.13
N ILE A 715 -17.74 -39.69 6.82
CA ILE A 715 -17.64 -40.81 5.86
C ILE A 715 -16.32 -40.68 5.12
N ILE A 716 -15.47 -41.69 5.19
CA ILE A 716 -14.22 -41.79 4.44
C ILE A 716 -14.24 -43.08 3.63
N GLN A 717 -14.25 -42.98 2.31
CA GLN A 717 -14.44 -44.16 1.47
C GLN A 717 -13.60 -44.12 0.19
N ASN A 718 -13.30 -45.32 -0.31
CA ASN A 718 -12.59 -45.53 -1.57
C ASN A 718 -11.21 -44.85 -1.65
N SER A 719 -10.58 -44.54 -0.51
CA SER A 719 -9.23 -43.97 -0.49
C SER A 719 -8.24 -45.02 -0.97
N HIS A 720 -7.21 -44.60 -1.72
CA HIS A 720 -6.18 -45.53 -2.19
C HIS A 720 -5.38 -46.15 -1.02
N GLY A 721 -5.05 -45.35 -0.02
CA GLY A 721 -4.42 -45.76 1.24
C GLY A 721 -5.42 -45.92 2.38
N SER A 722 -5.00 -45.61 3.60
CA SER A 722 -5.86 -45.67 4.78
C SER A 722 -6.96 -44.60 4.76
N GLY A 723 -8.11 -44.89 5.36
CA GLY A 723 -9.18 -43.90 5.52
C GLY A 723 -8.74 -42.76 6.43
N MET A 724 -8.38 -43.09 7.67
CA MET A 724 -7.89 -42.14 8.66
C MET A 724 -6.54 -42.56 9.25
N GLU A 725 -5.61 -41.62 9.37
CA GLU A 725 -4.29 -41.84 10.00
C GLU A 725 -4.06 -40.82 11.12
N ILE A 726 -3.68 -41.32 12.29
CA ILE A 726 -3.58 -40.53 13.51
C ILE A 726 -2.21 -40.82 14.14
N TYR A 727 -1.43 -39.79 14.42
CA TYR A 727 -0.07 -39.96 14.92
C TYR A 727 0.30 -38.88 15.93
N GLU A 728 1.43 -39.06 16.59
CA GLU A 728 1.96 -38.22 17.65
C GLU A 728 0.95 -38.06 18.81
N ARG A 729 0.97 -36.94 19.52
CA ARG A 729 0.20 -36.73 20.77
C ARG A 729 -1.18 -36.16 20.50
N THR A 730 -1.89 -36.79 19.58
CA THR A 730 -3.20 -36.32 19.11
C THR A 730 -4.36 -36.90 19.90
N ARG A 731 -5.44 -36.13 19.98
CA ARG A 731 -6.70 -36.54 20.61
C ARG A 731 -7.83 -36.50 19.60
N VAL A 732 -8.49 -37.63 19.39
CA VAL A 732 -9.56 -37.77 18.40
C VAL A 732 -10.83 -38.33 19.06
N GLY A 733 -11.91 -37.55 19.02
CA GLY A 733 -13.24 -37.94 19.49
C GLY A 733 -14.27 -37.92 18.37
N ILE A 734 -14.78 -39.06 17.92
CA ILE A 734 -15.74 -39.11 16.80
C ILE A 734 -16.95 -39.98 17.14
N ASN A 735 -18.14 -39.45 16.88
CA ASN A 735 -19.41 -40.17 16.98
C ASN A 735 -20.02 -40.35 15.59
N ASP A 736 -20.27 -41.58 15.14
CA ASP A 736 -20.72 -41.92 13.78
C ASP A 736 -19.63 -41.64 12.73
N LEU A 737 -18.77 -42.64 12.52
CA LEU A 737 -17.69 -42.64 11.55
C LEU A 737 -17.84 -43.84 10.62
N LYS A 738 -17.75 -43.64 9.32
CA LYS A 738 -17.76 -44.72 8.33
C LYS A 738 -16.43 -44.74 7.59
N THR A 739 -15.76 -45.88 7.57
CA THR A 739 -14.53 -46.12 6.80
C THR A 739 -14.74 -47.32 5.88
N LYS A 740 -14.93 -47.06 4.58
CA LYS A 740 -15.39 -48.11 3.65
C LYS A 740 -14.49 -48.26 2.43
N SER A 741 -14.17 -49.51 2.09
CA SER A 741 -13.51 -49.86 0.82
C SER A 741 -12.21 -49.10 0.56
N ASN A 742 -11.46 -48.77 1.62
CA ASN A 742 -10.16 -48.11 1.50
C ASN A 742 -9.07 -49.17 1.23
N GLY A 743 -8.05 -48.81 0.44
CA GLY A 743 -6.93 -49.70 0.10
C GLY A 743 -5.95 -49.94 1.25
N GLY A 744 -6.03 -49.14 2.31
CA GLY A 744 -5.35 -49.34 3.59
C GLY A 744 -6.29 -49.76 4.72
N THR A 745 -5.93 -49.41 5.95
CA THR A 745 -6.76 -49.64 7.15
C THR A 745 -7.87 -48.59 7.21
N GLY A 746 -9.03 -48.92 7.77
CA GLY A 746 -10.09 -47.93 8.01
C GLY A 746 -9.58 -46.78 8.88
N ILE A 747 -9.05 -47.09 10.07
CA ILE A 747 -8.37 -46.15 10.97
C ILE A 747 -7.02 -46.73 11.42
N SER A 748 -5.93 -45.97 11.30
CA SER A 748 -4.60 -46.34 11.79
C SER A 748 -4.10 -45.32 12.81
N SER A 749 -3.61 -45.75 13.97
CA SER A 749 -3.01 -44.86 14.97
C SER A 749 -1.70 -45.34 15.59
N ASP A 750 -0.81 -44.39 15.93
CA ASP A 750 0.46 -44.66 16.62
C ASP A 750 0.33 -44.70 18.16
N SER A 751 1.45 -44.95 18.85
CA SER A 751 1.50 -45.24 20.29
C SER A 751 1.21 -44.06 21.21
N GLU A 752 1.31 -42.81 20.75
CA GLU A 752 1.13 -41.61 21.60
C GLU A 752 -0.28 -41.00 21.48
N THR A 753 -1.16 -41.64 20.71
CA THR A 753 -2.51 -41.15 20.38
C THR A 753 -3.57 -41.52 21.43
N GLU A 754 -4.63 -40.69 21.54
CA GLU A 754 -5.84 -41.01 22.30
C GLU A 754 -7.08 -40.95 21.40
N LEU A 755 -7.73 -42.09 21.19
CA LEU A 755 -8.92 -42.24 20.35
C LEU A 755 -10.15 -42.58 21.19
N ASN A 756 -11.24 -41.85 20.99
CA ASN A 756 -12.57 -42.16 21.51
C ASN A 756 -13.57 -42.18 20.35
N ILE A 757 -13.92 -43.38 19.89
CA ILE A 757 -14.76 -43.58 18.71
C ILE A 757 -16.03 -44.32 19.11
N GLN A 758 -17.17 -43.70 18.84
CA GLN A 758 -18.49 -44.29 19.01
C GLN A 758 -19.15 -44.47 17.64
N LYS A 759 -19.82 -45.60 17.40
CA LYS A 759 -20.51 -45.91 16.14
C LYS A 759 -19.60 -45.87 14.92
N LEU A 760 -18.47 -46.57 14.98
CA LEU A 760 -17.63 -46.83 13.81
C LEU A 760 -18.27 -47.90 12.92
N TYR A 761 -18.42 -47.65 11.63
CA TYR A 761 -18.68 -48.65 10.60
C TYR A 761 -17.44 -48.77 9.72
N ALA A 762 -16.61 -49.80 9.96
CA ALA A 762 -15.41 -50.08 9.19
C ALA A 762 -15.62 -51.33 8.32
N GLU A 763 -15.80 -51.13 7.01
CA GLU A 763 -16.25 -52.18 6.09
C GLU A 763 -15.35 -52.32 4.86
N ASP A 764 -15.06 -53.55 4.44
CA ASP A 764 -14.39 -53.88 3.17
C ASP A 764 -13.03 -53.19 2.97
N ASN A 765 -12.33 -52.80 4.04
CA ASN A 765 -11.01 -52.19 3.92
C ASN A 765 -9.95 -53.28 3.66
N ALA A 766 -8.95 -52.96 2.84
CA ALA A 766 -7.87 -53.92 2.54
C ALA A 766 -6.87 -54.10 3.70
N GLY A 767 -6.86 -53.17 4.66
CA GLY A 767 -6.20 -53.31 5.95
C GLY A 767 -7.12 -53.88 7.03
N SER A 768 -6.90 -53.47 8.27
CA SER A 768 -7.83 -53.77 9.36
C SER A 768 -9.00 -52.76 9.34
N GLY A 769 -10.09 -53.05 10.06
CA GLY A 769 -11.10 -52.03 10.33
C GLY A 769 -10.51 -50.89 11.16
N ILE A 770 -9.83 -51.25 12.25
CA ILE A 770 -8.99 -50.34 13.05
C ILE A 770 -7.65 -51.01 13.41
N TYR A 771 -6.57 -50.24 13.33
CA TYR A 771 -5.24 -50.58 13.82
C TYR A 771 -4.82 -49.49 14.81
N SER A 772 -4.57 -49.85 16.06
CA SER A 772 -4.22 -48.88 17.11
C SER A 772 -3.00 -49.35 17.89
N LEU A 773 -2.06 -48.43 18.11
CA LEU A 773 -0.93 -48.59 19.03
C LEU A 773 -1.12 -47.77 20.32
N GLY A 774 -1.95 -46.72 20.29
CA GLY A 774 -2.18 -45.77 21.38
C GLY A 774 -3.37 -46.13 22.27
N ARG A 775 -3.93 -45.18 23.01
CA ARG A 775 -5.12 -45.41 23.84
C ARG A 775 -6.38 -45.43 22.96
N LEU A 776 -7.22 -46.44 23.12
CA LEU A 776 -8.46 -46.58 22.34
C LEU A 776 -9.67 -46.83 23.23
N ILE A 777 -10.74 -46.07 23.02
CA ILE A 777 -12.09 -46.40 23.48
C ILE A 777 -12.94 -46.54 22.22
N LEU A 778 -13.51 -47.73 22.01
CA LEU A 778 -14.36 -48.06 20.88
C LEU A 778 -15.70 -48.57 21.38
N SER A 779 -16.82 -47.99 20.96
CA SER A 779 -18.16 -48.43 21.37
C SER A 779 -19.18 -48.45 20.24
N ASP A 780 -20.18 -49.32 20.36
CA ASP A 780 -21.36 -49.40 19.48
C ASP A 780 -21.01 -49.52 17.99
N SER A 781 -19.94 -50.26 17.67
CA SER A 781 -19.29 -50.23 16.36
C SER A 781 -19.46 -51.53 15.58
N SER A 782 -19.28 -51.47 14.26
CA SER A 782 -19.39 -52.57 13.31
C SER A 782 -18.13 -52.63 12.43
N LEU A 783 -17.36 -53.70 12.55
CA LEU A 783 -16.10 -53.90 11.82
C LEU A 783 -16.18 -55.18 11.00
N ILE A 784 -16.54 -55.03 9.73
CA ILE A 784 -17.03 -56.11 8.89
C ILE A 784 -16.19 -56.29 7.62
N ASN A 785 -15.92 -57.53 7.23
CA ASN A 785 -15.33 -57.90 5.93
C ASN A 785 -13.98 -57.24 5.60
N ASN A 786 -13.20 -56.82 6.60
CA ASN A 786 -11.88 -56.26 6.36
C ASN A 786 -10.88 -57.38 6.03
N LYS A 787 -9.91 -57.12 5.13
CA LYS A 787 -8.96 -58.15 4.68
C LYS A 787 -7.91 -58.52 5.74
N LYS A 788 -7.70 -57.66 6.75
CA LYS A 788 -6.92 -58.02 7.95
C LYS A 788 -7.82 -58.33 9.13
N PHE A 789 -7.59 -57.70 10.28
CA PHE A 789 -8.40 -57.89 11.48
C PHE A 789 -9.56 -56.90 11.49
N GLY A 790 -10.65 -57.21 12.19
CA GLY A 790 -11.62 -56.17 12.52
C GLY A 790 -10.95 -55.09 13.38
N VAL A 791 -10.38 -55.51 14.51
CA VAL A 791 -9.63 -54.66 15.45
C VAL A 791 -8.21 -55.22 15.63
N ASN A 792 -7.16 -54.43 15.41
CA ASN A 792 -5.77 -54.82 15.70
C ASN A 792 -5.15 -53.90 16.75
N LEU A 793 -4.78 -54.46 17.90
CA LEU A 793 -4.30 -53.78 19.09
C LEU A 793 -2.89 -54.31 19.42
N GLU A 794 -1.84 -53.80 18.78
CA GLU A 794 -0.49 -54.35 19.05
C GLU A 794 0.07 -53.85 20.39
N THR A 795 0.10 -52.54 20.64
CA THR A 795 0.56 -51.97 21.92
C THR A 795 -0.48 -51.11 22.59
N SER A 796 -1.75 -51.22 22.17
CA SER A 796 -2.82 -50.33 22.59
C SER A 796 -3.38 -50.71 23.95
N ASN A 797 -3.54 -49.72 24.84
CA ASN A 797 -4.43 -49.83 26.00
C ASN A 797 -5.85 -49.50 25.54
N ALA A 798 -6.64 -50.54 25.26
CA ALA A 798 -7.92 -50.40 24.59
C ALA A 798 -9.10 -50.92 25.41
N SER A 799 -10.24 -50.27 25.23
CA SER A 799 -11.54 -50.75 25.67
C SER A 799 -12.51 -50.80 24.49
N VAL A 800 -13.08 -51.98 24.23
CA VAL A 800 -14.01 -52.24 23.12
C VAL A 800 -15.34 -52.71 23.68
N PHE A 801 -16.40 -51.98 23.39
CA PHE A 801 -17.73 -52.17 23.96
C PHE A 801 -18.79 -52.37 22.87
N ASN A 802 -19.77 -53.25 23.12
CA ASN A 802 -21.03 -53.34 22.35
C ASN A 802 -20.84 -53.35 20.82
N SER A 803 -19.80 -54.03 20.33
CA SER A 803 -19.40 -53.95 18.92
C SER A 803 -19.50 -55.29 18.21
N LEU A 804 -19.89 -55.25 16.94
CA LEU A 804 -19.94 -56.39 16.02
C LEU A 804 -18.64 -56.46 15.22
N VAL A 805 -17.93 -57.59 15.28
CA VAL A 805 -16.71 -57.84 14.50
C VAL A 805 -16.87 -59.13 13.70
N SER A 806 -17.09 -59.03 12.39
CA SER A 806 -17.51 -60.17 11.59
C SER A 806 -16.91 -60.23 10.19
N GLY A 807 -16.70 -61.43 9.64
CA GLY A 807 -16.30 -61.61 8.24
C GLY A 807 -14.86 -61.19 7.90
N ASN A 808 -14.02 -60.88 8.89
CA ASN A 808 -12.66 -60.39 8.65
C ASN A 808 -11.69 -61.54 8.33
N THR A 809 -10.75 -61.31 7.40
CA THR A 809 -9.94 -62.39 6.79
C THR A 809 -8.69 -62.79 7.60
N SER A 810 -8.10 -61.90 8.40
CA SER A 810 -6.97 -62.27 9.28
C SER A 810 -7.40 -62.58 10.72
N GLY A 811 -8.65 -62.31 11.11
CA GLY A 811 -9.19 -62.60 12.44
C GLY A 811 -10.14 -61.51 12.96
N GLY A 812 -10.83 -61.76 14.07
CA GLY A 812 -11.70 -60.76 14.71
C GLY A 812 -10.90 -59.64 15.38
N ILE A 813 -10.39 -59.90 16.58
CA ILE A 813 -9.58 -58.97 17.38
C ILE A 813 -8.16 -59.54 17.58
N SER A 814 -7.14 -58.78 17.20
CA SER A 814 -5.72 -59.09 17.47
C SER A 814 -5.21 -58.30 18.66
N ILE A 815 -4.52 -58.96 19.59
CA ILE A 815 -4.01 -58.40 20.85
C ILE A 815 -2.50 -58.67 20.95
N GLY A 816 -1.73 -57.63 21.23
CA GLY A 816 -0.30 -57.70 21.51
C GLY A 816 0.02 -57.52 23.00
N LYS A 817 0.54 -56.34 23.38
CA LYS A 817 1.25 -56.06 24.63
C LYS A 817 0.37 -55.69 25.84
N PHE A 818 -0.88 -55.28 25.66
CA PHE A 818 -1.77 -54.99 26.79
C PHE A 818 -3.08 -55.73 26.62
N ALA A 819 -3.63 -56.25 27.73
CA ALA A 819 -4.95 -56.86 27.74
C ALA A 819 -6.02 -55.76 27.60
N PRO A 820 -6.83 -55.75 26.52
CA PRO A 820 -7.92 -54.81 26.38
C PRO A 820 -9.12 -55.22 27.23
N SER A 821 -9.97 -54.26 27.59
CA SER A 821 -11.31 -54.55 28.10
C SER A 821 -12.24 -54.81 26.92
N ILE A 822 -12.83 -56.01 26.82
CA ILE A 822 -13.79 -56.35 25.76
C ILE A 822 -15.10 -56.77 26.42
N GLN A 823 -16.17 -56.02 26.19
CA GLN A 823 -17.46 -56.25 26.84
C GLN A 823 -18.62 -56.07 25.86
N GLY A 824 -19.60 -56.97 25.90
CA GLY A 824 -20.82 -56.89 25.07
C GLY A 824 -20.58 -56.98 23.56
N CYS A 825 -19.42 -57.47 23.12
CA CYS A 825 -19.07 -57.57 21.71
C CYS A 825 -19.50 -58.91 21.10
N GLU A 826 -20.01 -58.87 19.87
CA GLU A 826 -20.31 -60.05 19.07
C GLU A 826 -19.20 -60.26 18.03
N ILE A 827 -18.44 -61.34 18.14
CA ILE A 827 -17.30 -61.60 17.26
C ILE A 827 -17.49 -62.97 16.59
N ARG A 828 -17.79 -62.99 15.29
CA ARG A 828 -18.17 -64.22 14.57
C ARG A 828 -17.70 -64.25 13.13
N ASN A 829 -17.73 -65.41 12.49
CA ASN A 829 -17.48 -65.56 11.05
C ASN A 829 -16.14 -64.95 10.56
N ASN A 830 -15.13 -64.85 11.42
CA ASN A 830 -13.79 -64.38 11.06
C ASN A 830 -12.90 -65.60 10.74
N ARG A 831 -12.01 -65.49 9.74
CA ARG A 831 -11.28 -66.66 9.20
C ARG A 831 -10.31 -67.30 10.19
N ILE A 832 -9.50 -66.52 10.91
CA ILE A 832 -8.43 -67.02 11.81
C ILE A 832 -8.87 -66.92 13.29
N GLY A 833 -10.18 -67.05 13.56
CA GLY A 833 -10.72 -67.09 14.93
C GLY A 833 -11.17 -65.74 15.49
N ILE A 834 -11.72 -65.81 16.71
CA ILE A 834 -12.43 -64.72 17.40
C ILE A 834 -11.44 -63.69 17.96
N ILE A 835 -10.51 -64.13 18.81
CA ILE A 835 -9.46 -63.31 19.40
C ILE A 835 -8.11 -64.01 19.21
N HIS A 836 -7.14 -63.28 18.68
CA HIS A 836 -5.77 -63.76 18.47
C HIS A 836 -4.81 -62.96 19.36
N SER A 837 -4.21 -63.61 20.37
CA SER A 837 -3.25 -62.99 21.29
C SER A 837 -1.84 -63.50 21.01
N ARG A 838 -0.86 -62.59 20.90
CA ARG A 838 0.54 -62.98 20.70
C ARG A 838 1.31 -63.19 22.01
N GLN A 839 0.87 -62.63 23.14
CA GLN A 839 1.66 -62.63 24.38
C GLN A 839 0.86 -62.60 25.72
N ILE A 840 -0.49 -62.53 25.74
CA ILE A 840 -1.25 -62.18 26.98
C ILE A 840 -2.60 -62.90 27.14
N SER A 841 -2.98 -63.16 28.40
CA SER A 841 -4.30 -63.63 28.85
C SER A 841 -5.41 -62.59 28.63
N VAL A 842 -6.49 -62.98 27.94
CA VAL A 842 -7.63 -62.11 27.63
C VAL A 842 -8.69 -62.22 28.73
N ILE A 843 -9.15 -61.09 29.27
CA ILE A 843 -10.34 -61.04 30.15
C ILE A 843 -11.54 -60.68 29.28
N ALA A 844 -12.27 -61.70 28.82
CA ALA A 844 -13.54 -61.53 28.11
C ALA A 844 -14.68 -61.93 29.04
N THR A 845 -15.64 -61.04 29.30
CA THR A 845 -16.87 -61.37 30.03
C THR A 845 -17.98 -61.70 29.04
N PRO A 846 -18.66 -62.86 29.17
CA PRO A 846 -19.74 -63.24 28.26
C PRO A 846 -20.92 -62.27 28.36
N ALA A 847 -21.61 -62.05 27.23
CA ALA A 847 -22.89 -61.36 27.22
C ALA A 847 -23.93 -62.14 28.05
N MET A 848 -24.87 -61.42 28.67
CA MET A 848 -25.83 -61.96 29.66
C MET A 848 -26.86 -62.96 29.11
N ASP A 849 -26.77 -63.44 27.86
CA ASP A 849 -27.73 -64.37 27.26
C ASP A 849 -27.22 -65.81 27.03
N GLY A 850 -25.96 -66.12 27.38
CA GLY A 850 -25.48 -67.50 27.42
C GLY A 850 -25.50 -68.26 26.08
N SER A 851 -25.54 -67.59 24.93
CA SER A 851 -25.54 -68.25 23.63
C SER A 851 -24.15 -68.21 22.96
N TYR A 852 -23.50 -69.38 22.86
CA TYR A 852 -22.47 -69.63 21.86
C TYR A 852 -23.10 -70.45 20.74
N THR A 853 -23.38 -69.85 19.58
CA THR A 853 -23.66 -70.63 18.37
C THR A 853 -22.34 -70.84 17.63
N LEU A 854 -21.60 -71.86 18.03
CA LEU A 854 -20.58 -72.46 17.16
C LEU A 854 -21.35 -73.22 16.07
N SER A 855 -21.21 -72.82 14.81
CA SER A 855 -21.70 -73.65 13.71
C SER A 855 -20.88 -74.93 13.65
N ASP A 856 -21.53 -76.09 13.64
CA ASP A 856 -20.91 -77.43 13.63
C ASP A 856 -19.88 -77.66 12.49
N ASP A 857 -19.87 -76.81 11.46
CA ASP A 857 -18.93 -76.90 10.34
C ASP A 857 -17.48 -76.49 10.70
N TYR A 858 -17.27 -75.75 11.80
CA TYR A 858 -15.94 -75.21 12.17
C TYR A 858 -15.03 -76.22 12.88
N LEU A 859 -15.60 -77.16 13.66
CA LEU A 859 -14.82 -78.17 14.39
C LEU A 859 -14.24 -79.26 13.48
N SER A 860 -14.79 -79.46 12.28
CA SER A 860 -14.31 -80.50 11.35
C SER A 860 -13.08 -80.10 10.53
N ARG A 861 -12.81 -78.80 10.38
CA ARG A 861 -11.73 -78.26 9.51
C ARG A 861 -10.38 -78.05 10.19
N ILE A 862 -10.35 -77.99 11.53
CA ILE A 862 -9.10 -77.79 12.29
C ILE A 862 -8.24 -79.08 12.29
N GLY A 863 -8.84 -80.24 12.02
CA GLY A 863 -8.15 -81.53 12.13
C GLY A 863 -7.21 -81.95 10.99
N LYS A 864 -6.99 -81.15 9.92
CA LYS A 864 -6.24 -81.66 8.74
C LYS A 864 -5.13 -80.82 8.13
N GLU A 865 -4.93 -79.55 8.45
CA GLU A 865 -3.85 -78.77 7.84
C GLU A 865 -3.21 -77.79 8.83
N ASN A 866 -2.17 -78.22 9.53
CA ASN A 866 -0.89 -77.51 9.66
C ASN A 866 0.05 -78.20 10.66
N SER A 867 1.23 -78.54 10.19
CA SER A 867 2.37 -79.04 10.96
C SER A 867 2.89 -77.97 11.92
N PHE A 868 2.88 -78.26 13.22
CA PHE A 868 3.59 -77.47 14.22
C PHE A 868 5.09 -77.78 14.14
N ARG A 869 5.93 -76.74 14.01
CA ARG A 869 7.35 -76.83 14.34
C ARG A 869 7.52 -76.56 15.83
N ASP A 870 8.14 -77.51 16.50
CA ASP A 870 8.51 -77.48 17.91
C ASP A 870 9.35 -76.24 18.28
N ASN A 871 8.82 -75.45 19.21
CA ASN A 871 9.44 -75.09 20.49
C ASN A 871 8.83 -73.78 21.02
N GLN A 872 8.55 -73.77 22.34
CA GLN A 872 7.87 -72.73 23.14
C GLN A 872 6.34 -72.93 23.25
N VAL A 873 5.97 -74.08 23.82
CA VAL A 873 4.65 -74.31 24.43
C VAL A 873 4.71 -73.84 25.87
N GLU A 874 3.96 -72.79 26.22
CA GLU A 874 3.41 -72.65 27.57
C GLU A 874 2.11 -71.81 27.51
N ASN A 875 1.03 -72.45 27.98
CA ASN A 875 -0.27 -71.90 28.41
C ASN A 875 -1.28 -71.40 27.35
N ILE A 876 -2.32 -72.23 27.11
CA ILE A 876 -3.76 -71.87 27.15
C ILE A 876 -4.54 -73.20 27.26
N TYR A 877 -5.19 -73.43 28.41
CA TYR A 877 -6.43 -74.22 28.55
C TYR A 877 -7.03 -73.89 29.92
N THR A 878 -8.06 -73.05 29.96
CA THR A 878 -9.03 -73.02 31.06
C THR A 878 -10.43 -72.83 30.49
N GLY A 879 -11.00 -73.93 30.00
CA GLY A 879 -12.45 -74.11 29.99
C GLY A 879 -12.87 -74.61 31.37
N ILE A 880 -13.65 -73.81 32.09
CA ILE A 880 -14.37 -74.27 33.29
C ILE A 880 -15.72 -74.80 32.79
N TYR A 881 -15.87 -76.12 32.76
CA TYR A 881 -17.17 -76.79 32.82
C TYR A 881 -17.39 -77.28 34.25
N GLY A 882 -18.48 -76.84 34.88
CA GLY A 882 -18.95 -77.33 36.17
C GLY A 882 -20.45 -77.60 36.09
N LYS A 883 -20.79 -78.91 36.04
CA LYS A 883 -22.09 -79.62 36.09
C LYS A 883 -23.29 -79.07 35.33
#